data_AF-A0A0C7P3E2-F1
#
_entry.id   AF-A0A0C7P3E2-F1
#
_cell.length_a   1.000
_cell.length_b   1.000
_cell.length_c   1.000
_cell.angle_alpha   90.00
_cell.angle_beta   90.00
_cell.angle_gamma   90.00
#
_symmetry.space_group_name_H-M   'P 1'
#
loop_
_entity.id
_entity.type
_entity.pdbx_description
1 polymer ?
#
loop_
_entity_poly.entity_id
_entity_poly.type
_entity_poly.pdbx_seq_one_letter_code
_entity_poly.pdbx_strand_id
1 'polypeptide(L)'
;MCAMTLNGMLNTGLLGLYTNKTAMSVVAHNLSNANTPGYSRQTPIIVTNPPIYMTGLGSAGRTVAYGTGSNVSDIRRIRDEFLDLQYRETTSRLNYWDNIYSNIHYTEQLLGEPGETGIRNMYDSFWAAIEELKTDPSNEAAKAQIVSRADELINTMKDFDYRLRELQSDINSDIKLKTNQINSYLVRISDLNRKLLTSGALGTSPNDLLDERDRLLDELSKLSDIKVNSLANNQISITLGNQMVLNGSYYQEIKLAVLPGTQDTYQTYIGNNLLEFSDGTIAALFELRDEIIPSYRRQIDEFGLFLVDSTNLIYKEGWDATGTITGANFFSDLTSKKGLEDTRLFRIAGIKDVFHPNTIQYVTSLKSYNSNPNIVVTDLTDLKLYSITGDTNSPSPFTPNIKYDSASKALYLDTAGDDLKDQLIIDFGGNFLKEYGFATKEIGAYKISTDDVVSGSIEFTIDDNTYTIDFNDNTDLINNINSGTGGYLKAVEYDGFIYIIPTNKVPNNDIDTIVLNNIEGSLSEMNAQKITLDALDVSKPTLNNLLGTNEKVEMSINGIKIEIDPLKDTANDLVEKINATNMGVTASITPHGKFVLRAGNFVDFDLANVVIKGNANLFDALGLIEDSSNNIITITSPDLSPDRIESMFSKADLLRIDKEIGLINQISVSQNLMSNPSLLAIDLGIFDGNNYQPIGAGSVTVWDQITQLRYSPILDNGRLGFSDFLANMITEIGVKGETAQKMKLNSESLNSQITIERERVMGVSIDEEVTNLIKYQQAFNACARVITAIDQMLSTVVSSMGVV
;
A
#
# COMPACT_ATOMS: atom_id res chain seq x y z
N MET A 1 67.41 26.26 60.85
CA MET A 1 66.76 27.30 61.67
C MET A 1 65.74 28.07 60.82
N CYS A 2 64.64 27.44 60.35
CA CYS A 2 63.69 28.11 59.45
C CYS A 2 62.31 27.41 59.30
N ALA A 3 61.65 27.07 60.42
CA ALA A 3 60.29 26.51 60.37
C ALA A 3 59.24 27.33 61.14
N MET A 4 59.66 28.25 62.01
CA MET A 4 58.83 29.27 62.67
C MET A 4 59.48 30.65 62.49
N THR A 5 59.75 31.06 61.26
CA THR A 5 60.13 32.45 60.98
C THR A 5 58.87 33.24 60.65
N LEU A 6 58.88 34.53 61.02
CA LEU A 6 57.81 35.48 60.71
C LEU A 6 57.46 35.49 59.20
N ASN A 7 58.48 35.29 58.35
CA ASN A 7 58.35 35.14 56.90
C ASN A 7 57.58 33.86 56.50
N GLY A 8 57.83 32.72 57.16
CA GLY A 8 57.08 31.47 56.90
C GLY A 8 55.59 31.56 57.28
N MET A 9 55.28 32.25 58.38
CA MET A 9 53.88 32.50 58.79
C MET A 9 53.20 33.52 57.85
N LEU A 10 53.90 34.58 57.45
CA LEU A 10 53.42 35.56 56.48
C LEU A 10 53.11 34.90 55.12
N ASN A 11 54.03 34.08 54.61
CA ASN A 11 53.86 33.38 53.35
C ASN A 11 52.68 32.38 53.39
N THR A 12 52.52 31.65 54.49
CA THR A 12 51.38 30.74 54.70
C THR A 12 50.06 31.50 54.75
N GLY A 13 50.02 32.65 55.45
CA GLY A 13 48.84 33.53 55.50
C GLY A 13 48.49 34.14 54.15
N LEU A 14 49.50 34.57 53.39
CA LEU A 14 49.34 35.14 52.04
C LEU A 14 48.81 34.10 51.04
N LEU A 15 49.35 32.88 51.07
CA LEU A 15 48.88 31.75 50.25
C LEU A 15 47.43 31.37 50.60
N GLY A 16 47.08 31.36 51.89
CA GLY A 16 45.70 31.18 52.34
C GLY A 16 44.76 32.28 51.84
N LEU A 17 45.21 33.54 51.80
CA LEU A 17 44.45 34.66 51.28
C LEU A 17 44.19 34.51 49.76
N TYR A 18 45.23 34.19 48.98
CA TYR A 18 45.08 33.98 47.53
C TYR A 18 44.21 32.76 47.18
N THR A 19 44.36 31.67 47.92
CA THR A 19 43.54 30.46 47.74
C THR A 19 42.07 30.75 47.94
N ASN A 20 41.71 31.38 49.05
CA ASN A 20 40.31 31.72 49.34
C ASN A 20 39.77 32.80 48.41
N LYS A 21 40.58 33.79 48.00
CA LYS A 21 40.18 34.78 46.98
C LYS A 21 39.82 34.12 45.65
N THR A 22 40.64 33.17 45.21
CA THR A 22 40.40 32.43 43.97
C THR A 22 39.15 31.56 44.09
N ALA A 23 38.98 30.86 45.22
CA ALA A 23 37.77 30.08 45.49
C ALA A 23 36.50 30.94 45.52
N MET A 24 36.54 32.13 46.13
CA MET A 24 35.44 33.10 46.07
C MET A 24 35.12 33.54 44.63
N SER A 25 36.14 33.73 43.79
CA SER A 25 35.95 34.09 42.39
C SER A 25 35.25 32.97 41.61
N VAL A 26 35.58 31.70 41.87
CA VAL A 26 34.92 30.55 41.23
C VAL A 26 33.45 30.47 41.64
N VAL A 27 33.16 30.67 42.93
CA VAL A 27 31.77 30.70 43.43
C VAL A 27 30.97 31.86 42.83
N ALA A 28 31.58 33.06 42.74
CA ALA A 28 30.97 34.20 42.08
C ALA A 28 30.70 33.93 40.58
N HIS A 29 31.61 33.22 39.91
CA HIS A 29 31.44 32.81 38.53
C HIS A 29 30.30 31.80 38.36
N ASN A 30 30.20 30.79 39.24
CA ASN A 30 29.08 29.85 39.28
C ASN A 30 27.75 30.58 39.49
N LEU A 31 27.68 31.47 40.47
CA LEU A 31 26.46 32.22 40.78
C LEU A 31 26.02 33.11 39.61
N SER A 32 26.97 33.77 38.93
CA SER A 32 26.67 34.61 37.77
C SER A 32 26.18 33.81 36.56
N ASN A 33 26.58 32.54 36.44
CA ASN A 33 26.25 31.67 35.32
C ASN A 33 25.22 30.59 35.67
N ALA A 34 24.60 30.66 36.85
CA ALA A 34 23.65 29.64 37.32
C ALA A 34 22.45 29.46 36.36
N ASN A 35 22.07 30.52 35.64
CA ASN A 35 20.98 30.50 34.65
C ASN A 35 21.48 30.42 33.19
N THR A 36 22.79 30.27 32.96
CA THR A 36 23.35 30.17 31.61
C THR A 36 23.20 28.73 31.11
N PRO A 37 22.45 28.48 30.01
CA PRO A 37 22.27 27.12 29.50
C PRO A 37 23.59 26.46 29.12
N GLY A 38 23.79 25.21 29.57
CA GLY A 38 25.00 24.44 29.30
C GLY A 38 26.21 24.77 30.19
N TYR A 39 26.08 25.71 31.14
CA TYR A 39 27.14 25.99 32.11
C TYR A 39 27.32 24.81 33.08
N SER A 40 28.57 24.40 33.31
CA SER A 40 28.89 23.37 34.30
C SER A 40 29.46 23.99 35.58
N ARG A 41 28.95 23.56 36.74
CA ARG A 41 29.46 24.03 38.04
C ARG A 41 30.96 23.77 38.14
N GLN A 42 31.72 24.80 38.52
CA GLN A 42 33.17 24.71 38.66
C GLN A 42 33.58 24.60 40.13
N THR A 43 34.55 23.74 40.44
CA THR A 43 35.09 23.55 41.78
C THR A 43 36.59 23.86 41.83
N PRO A 44 37.04 24.71 42.78
CA PRO A 44 38.47 24.93 43.00
C PRO A 44 39.08 23.72 43.73
N ILE A 45 40.09 23.09 43.13
CA ILE A 45 40.84 21.99 43.75
C ILE A 45 41.95 22.58 44.60
N ILE A 46 41.72 22.64 45.91
CA ILE A 46 42.68 23.18 46.88
C ILE A 46 43.59 22.05 47.36
N VAL A 47 44.91 22.20 47.15
CA VAL A 47 45.93 21.25 47.60
C VAL A 47 46.88 21.93 48.58
N THR A 48 47.44 21.15 49.50
CA THR A 48 48.50 21.63 50.40
C THR A 48 49.82 21.72 49.65
N ASN A 49 50.59 22.77 49.88
CA ASN A 49 51.95 22.86 49.39
C ASN A 49 52.87 21.83 50.09
N PRO A 50 53.96 21.37 49.43
CA PRO A 50 54.90 20.43 50.01
C PRO A 50 55.43 20.92 51.38
N PRO A 51 55.43 20.06 52.42
CA PRO A 51 55.86 20.45 53.74
C PRO A 51 57.38 20.67 53.79
N ILE A 52 57.83 21.58 54.64
CA ILE A 52 59.25 21.76 54.93
C ILE A 52 59.63 20.83 56.07
N TYR A 53 60.59 19.94 55.81
CA TYR A 53 61.15 19.04 56.81
C TYR A 53 62.32 19.72 57.52
N MET A 54 62.24 19.83 58.84
CA MET A 54 63.35 20.33 59.64
C MET A 54 64.09 19.14 60.28
N THR A 55 65.31 18.87 59.82
CA THR A 55 66.28 18.01 60.52
C THR A 55 67.20 18.88 61.37
N GLY A 56 67.12 18.75 62.69
CA GLY A 56 68.01 19.45 63.62
C GLY A 56 69.31 18.66 63.84
N LEU A 57 70.47 19.34 63.82
CA LEU A 57 71.73 18.81 64.36
C LEU A 57 71.57 18.63 65.88
N GLY A 58 71.17 17.44 66.32
CA GLY A 58 71.01 17.07 67.73
C GLY A 58 69.69 16.36 68.09
N SER A 59 68.71 16.28 67.19
CA SER A 59 67.45 15.55 67.48
C SER A 59 67.55 14.08 67.08
N ALA A 60 67.47 13.20 68.07
CA ALA A 60 67.33 11.76 67.87
C ALA A 60 66.02 11.44 67.11
N GLY A 61 66.11 11.25 65.79
CA GLY A 61 65.21 10.39 65.00
C GLY A 61 63.78 10.86 64.73
N ARG A 62 63.36 12.09 65.06
CA ARG A 62 62.02 12.61 64.70
C ARG A 62 62.11 13.82 63.78
N THR A 63 61.86 13.60 62.49
CA THR A 63 61.67 14.67 61.49
C THR A 63 60.32 15.34 61.72
N VAL A 64 60.32 16.65 62.02
CA VAL A 64 59.09 17.45 62.10
C VAL A 64 58.82 18.06 60.72
N ALA A 65 57.65 17.78 60.16
CA ALA A 65 57.17 18.35 58.91
C ALA A 65 56.24 19.53 59.22
N TYR A 66 56.52 20.70 58.64
CA TYR A 66 55.68 21.90 58.76
C TYR A 66 54.96 22.15 57.44
N GLY A 67 53.65 22.33 57.47
CA GLY A 67 52.87 22.70 56.30
C GLY A 67 53.18 24.12 55.83
N THR A 68 53.23 24.34 54.52
CA THR A 68 53.59 25.62 53.88
C THR A 68 52.38 26.33 53.26
N GLY A 69 51.19 26.06 53.79
CA GLY A 69 49.91 26.59 53.30
C GLY A 69 49.28 25.74 52.19
N SER A 70 48.25 26.29 51.56
CA SER A 70 47.53 25.67 50.44
C SER A 70 47.53 26.59 49.22
N ASN A 71 47.27 26.01 48.05
CA ASN A 71 47.06 26.71 46.78
C ASN A 71 45.92 26.02 46.00
N VAL A 72 45.26 26.76 45.11
CA VAL A 72 44.36 26.19 44.10
C VAL A 72 45.22 25.59 42.99
N SER A 73 45.21 24.26 42.87
CA SER A 73 45.95 23.55 41.82
C SER A 73 45.25 23.65 40.46
N ASP A 74 43.92 23.61 40.46
CA ASP A 74 43.10 23.56 39.24
C ASP A 74 41.67 24.02 39.54
N ILE A 75 40.95 24.46 38.51
CA ILE A 75 39.51 24.73 38.55
C ILE A 75 38.85 23.72 37.63
N ARG A 76 38.10 22.79 38.20
CA ARG A 76 37.51 21.65 37.46
C ARG A 76 36.01 21.80 37.31
N ARG A 77 35.49 21.53 36.12
CA ARG A 77 34.06 21.32 35.86
C ARG A 77 33.53 20.08 36.59
N ILE A 78 32.33 20.16 37.14
CA ILE A 78 31.58 19.00 37.63
C ILE A 78 30.66 18.55 36.52
N ARG A 79 30.93 17.36 35.98
CA ARG A 79 30.15 16.76 34.92
C ARG A 79 30.38 15.26 34.87
N ASP A 80 29.39 14.54 34.37
CA ASP A 80 29.45 13.09 34.15
C ASP A 80 29.34 12.81 32.65
N GLU A 81 30.45 12.33 32.06
CA GLU A 81 30.55 12.03 30.63
C GLU A 81 29.56 10.93 30.20
N PHE A 82 29.23 9.99 31.09
CA PHE A 82 28.27 8.93 30.79
C PHE A 82 26.84 9.48 30.65
N LEU A 83 26.44 10.40 31.53
CA LEU A 83 25.15 11.08 31.42
C LEU A 83 25.06 11.95 30.16
N ASP A 84 26.16 12.57 29.74
CA ASP A 84 26.18 13.36 28.50
C ASP A 84 26.02 12.48 27.26
N LEU A 85 26.65 11.31 27.23
CA LEU A 85 26.49 10.34 26.14
C LEU A 85 25.03 9.87 26.08
N GLN A 86 24.43 9.49 27.21
CA GLN A 86 23.02 9.09 27.26
C GLN A 86 22.08 10.22 26.87
N TYR A 87 22.35 11.45 27.31
CA TYR A 87 21.54 12.62 26.95
C TYR A 87 21.53 12.81 25.44
N ARG A 88 22.70 12.75 24.78
CA ARG A 88 22.81 12.96 23.33
C ARG A 88 22.14 11.83 22.54
N GLU A 89 22.28 10.59 22.97
CA GLU A 89 21.61 9.43 22.35
C GLU A 89 20.08 9.55 22.45
N THR A 90 19.57 9.83 23.66
CA THR A 90 18.12 9.95 23.90
C THR A 90 17.52 11.20 23.26
N THR A 91 18.28 12.29 23.19
CA THR A 91 17.91 13.52 22.47
C THR A 91 17.78 13.26 20.98
N SER A 92 18.76 12.57 20.37
CA SER A 92 18.69 12.20 18.94
C SER A 92 17.42 11.42 18.64
N ARG A 93 17.18 10.37 19.44
CA ARG A 93 15.99 9.51 19.30
C ARG A 93 14.67 10.24 19.49
N LEU A 94 14.60 11.14 20.46
CA LEU A 94 13.42 11.99 20.68
C LEU A 94 13.13 12.85 19.45
N ASN A 95 14.15 13.52 18.91
CA ASN A 95 13.97 14.41 17.75
C ASN A 95 13.62 13.64 16.48
N TYR A 96 14.14 12.42 16.31
CA TYR A 96 13.70 11.53 15.24
C TYR A 96 12.19 11.24 15.33
N TRP A 97 11.72 10.68 16.45
CA TRP A 97 10.31 10.30 16.60
C TRP A 97 9.37 11.51 16.62
N ASP A 98 9.81 12.66 17.12
CA ASP A 98 9.04 13.91 17.06
C ASP A 98 8.78 14.34 15.61
N ASN A 99 9.80 14.30 14.75
CA ASN A 99 9.66 14.65 13.34
C ASN A 99 8.83 13.62 12.57
N ILE A 100 9.03 12.31 12.82
CA ILE A 100 8.18 11.26 12.25
C ILE A 100 6.71 11.48 12.64
N TYR A 101 6.43 11.66 13.93
CA TYR A 101 5.07 11.87 14.44
C TYR A 101 4.42 13.12 13.85
N SER A 102 5.10 14.27 13.86
CA SER A 102 4.52 15.52 13.35
C SER A 102 4.16 15.44 11.86
N ASN A 103 4.98 14.81 11.03
CA ASN A 103 4.72 14.68 9.59
C ASN A 103 3.67 13.60 9.27
N ILE A 104 3.65 12.49 10.01
CA ILE A 104 2.59 11.49 9.88
C ILE A 104 1.26 12.06 10.35
N HIS A 105 1.25 12.79 11.47
CA HIS A 105 0.04 13.44 11.97
C HIS A 105 -0.48 14.52 11.00
N TYR A 106 0.42 15.26 10.34
CA TYR A 106 0.01 16.13 9.24
C TYR A 106 -0.64 15.34 8.11
N THR A 107 -0.04 14.21 7.72
CA THR A 107 -0.61 13.30 6.70
C THR A 107 -1.99 12.74 7.10
N GLU A 108 -2.19 12.38 8.38
CA GLU A 108 -3.50 12.00 8.91
C GLU A 108 -4.53 13.12 8.77
N GLN A 109 -4.15 14.36 9.12
CA GLN A 109 -5.03 15.52 8.98
C GLN A 109 -5.39 15.78 7.52
N LEU A 110 -4.49 15.50 6.57
CA LEU A 110 -4.77 15.63 5.14
C LEU A 110 -5.82 14.65 4.64
N LEU A 111 -5.87 13.43 5.20
CA LEU A 111 -6.93 12.47 4.87
C LEU A 111 -8.31 12.95 5.35
N GLY A 112 -8.36 13.77 6.41
CA GLY A 112 -9.60 14.30 6.95
C GLY A 112 -10.53 13.23 7.53
N GLU A 113 -9.98 12.10 7.99
CA GLU A 113 -10.73 10.94 8.47
C GLU A 113 -10.75 10.86 10.02
N PRO A 114 -11.91 10.59 10.65
CA PRO A 114 -13.25 10.53 10.06
C PRO A 114 -13.81 11.94 9.81
N GLY A 115 -14.37 12.18 8.63
CA GLY A 115 -14.95 13.48 8.31
C GLY A 115 -15.76 13.49 7.01
N GLU A 116 -16.64 14.49 6.86
CA GLU A 116 -17.50 14.62 5.67
C GLU A 116 -16.70 14.89 4.38
N THR A 117 -15.47 15.41 4.50
CA THR A 117 -14.57 15.71 3.37
C THR A 117 -13.51 14.63 3.15
N GLY A 118 -13.56 13.52 3.90
CA GLY A 118 -12.58 12.45 3.80
C GLY A 118 -12.76 11.58 2.55
N ILE A 119 -11.66 10.99 2.07
CA ILE A 119 -11.64 10.11 0.88
C ILE A 119 -12.60 8.94 1.05
N ARG A 120 -12.75 8.39 2.27
CA ARG A 120 -13.66 7.29 2.55
C ARG A 120 -15.12 7.71 2.37
N ASN A 121 -15.49 8.90 2.85
CA ASN A 121 -16.83 9.41 2.68
C ASN A 121 -17.15 9.70 1.20
N MET A 122 -16.20 10.25 0.44
CA MET A 122 -16.34 10.46 -1.01
C MET A 122 -16.52 9.12 -1.75
N TYR A 123 -15.74 8.12 -1.37
CA TYR A 123 -15.85 6.76 -1.90
C TYR A 123 -17.22 6.15 -1.60
N ASP A 124 -17.69 6.18 -0.36
CA ASP A 124 -18.99 5.64 0.01
C ASP A 124 -20.15 6.43 -0.65
N SER A 125 -19.99 7.74 -0.84
CA SER A 125 -20.95 8.59 -1.57
C SER A 125 -21.05 8.25 -3.05
N PHE A 126 -19.92 7.92 -3.70
CA PHE A 126 -19.91 7.43 -5.08
C PHE A 126 -20.69 6.12 -5.21
N TRP A 127 -20.48 5.15 -4.32
CA TRP A 127 -21.25 3.89 -4.34
C TRP A 127 -22.72 4.08 -4.00
N ALA A 128 -23.04 4.98 -3.06
CA ALA A 128 -24.43 5.30 -2.74
C ALA A 128 -25.18 5.88 -3.95
N ALA A 129 -24.51 6.72 -4.76
CA ALA A 129 -25.08 7.26 -5.99
C ALA A 129 -25.36 6.17 -7.04
N ILE A 130 -24.51 5.13 -7.10
CA ILE A 130 -24.72 3.97 -7.97
C ILE A 130 -25.97 3.18 -7.55
N GLU A 131 -26.13 2.93 -6.24
CA GLU A 131 -27.33 2.25 -5.73
C GLU A 131 -28.62 3.05 -5.99
N GLU A 132 -28.56 4.38 -5.94
CA GLU A 132 -29.69 5.24 -6.30
C GLU A 132 -30.07 5.10 -7.78
N LEU A 133 -29.10 5.11 -8.70
CA LEU A 133 -29.36 4.89 -10.13
C LEU A 133 -29.98 3.52 -10.40
N LYS A 134 -29.57 2.49 -9.66
CA LYS A 134 -30.12 1.14 -9.82
C LYS A 134 -31.62 1.05 -9.50
N THR A 135 -32.14 1.97 -8.68
CA THR A 135 -33.58 2.03 -8.39
C THR A 135 -34.39 2.64 -9.53
N ASP A 136 -33.83 3.61 -10.24
CA ASP A 136 -34.43 4.26 -11.41
C ASP A 136 -33.35 4.64 -12.46
N PRO A 137 -33.09 3.75 -13.44
CA PRO A 137 -32.04 3.95 -14.44
C PRO A 137 -32.39 5.02 -15.49
N SER A 138 -33.66 5.44 -15.52
CA SER A 138 -34.14 6.46 -16.44
C SER A 138 -33.94 7.88 -15.91
N ASN A 139 -33.69 8.02 -14.60
CA ASN A 139 -33.56 9.30 -13.93
C ASN A 139 -32.24 10.01 -14.30
N GLU A 140 -32.35 11.10 -15.07
CA GLU A 140 -31.18 11.91 -15.48
C GLU A 140 -30.46 12.57 -14.30
N ALA A 141 -31.18 12.92 -13.22
CA ALA A 141 -30.57 13.52 -12.04
C ALA A 141 -29.69 12.50 -11.30
N ALA A 142 -30.11 11.24 -11.21
CA ALA A 142 -29.31 10.16 -10.64
C ALA A 142 -28.04 9.90 -11.46
N LYS A 143 -28.15 9.94 -12.80
CA LYS A 143 -26.97 9.85 -13.71
C LYS A 143 -25.99 11.00 -13.48
N ALA A 144 -26.49 12.23 -13.39
CA ALA A 144 -25.67 13.41 -13.11
C ALA A 144 -24.99 13.33 -11.73
N GLN A 145 -25.67 12.78 -10.73
CA GLN A 145 -25.13 12.60 -9.39
C GLN A 145 -23.92 11.65 -9.37
N ILE A 146 -23.98 10.50 -10.06
CA ILE A 146 -22.85 9.57 -10.15
C ILE A 146 -21.61 10.25 -10.74
N VAL A 147 -21.79 10.96 -11.86
CA VAL A 147 -20.70 11.70 -12.52
C VAL A 147 -20.10 12.74 -11.57
N SER A 148 -20.94 13.49 -10.85
CA SER A 148 -20.48 14.48 -9.86
C SER A 148 -19.72 13.84 -8.69
N ARG A 149 -20.22 12.75 -8.11
CA ARG A 149 -19.57 12.05 -7.00
C ARG A 149 -18.25 11.39 -7.42
N ALA A 150 -18.18 10.87 -8.64
CA ALA A 150 -16.95 10.36 -9.20
C ALA A 150 -15.89 11.46 -9.34
N ASP A 151 -16.28 12.63 -9.87
CA ASP A 151 -15.35 13.76 -10.01
C ASP A 151 -14.87 14.29 -8.65
N GLU A 152 -15.76 14.40 -7.66
CA GLU A 152 -15.41 14.75 -6.27
C GLU A 152 -14.39 13.76 -5.67
N LEU A 153 -14.60 12.46 -5.85
CA LEU A 153 -13.67 11.42 -5.38
C LEU A 153 -12.29 11.57 -6.05
N ILE A 154 -12.24 11.68 -7.38
CA ILE A 154 -10.98 11.87 -8.12
C ILE A 154 -10.26 13.15 -7.68
N ASN A 155 -10.97 14.27 -7.55
CA ASN A 155 -10.37 15.55 -7.18
C ASN A 155 -9.85 15.54 -5.73
N THR A 156 -10.53 14.83 -4.82
CA THR A 156 -10.05 14.65 -3.45
C THR A 156 -8.74 13.83 -3.43
N MET A 157 -8.66 12.76 -4.22
CA MET A 157 -7.42 11.97 -4.33
C MET A 157 -6.27 12.77 -4.96
N LYS A 158 -6.56 13.63 -5.95
CA LYS A 158 -5.57 14.55 -6.53
C LYS A 158 -5.07 15.58 -5.53
N ASP A 159 -5.97 16.18 -4.75
CA ASP A 159 -5.58 17.15 -3.71
C ASP A 159 -4.69 16.47 -2.66
N PHE A 160 -4.99 15.23 -2.28
CA PHE A 160 -4.16 14.45 -1.37
C PHE A 160 -2.75 14.17 -1.95
N ASP A 161 -2.62 13.66 -3.18
CA ASP A 161 -1.29 13.45 -3.81
C ASP A 161 -0.53 14.78 -3.99
N TYR A 162 -1.23 15.85 -4.37
CA TYR A 162 -0.65 17.18 -4.49
C TYR A 162 -0.02 17.64 -3.16
N ARG A 163 -0.77 17.55 -2.06
CA ARG A 163 -0.28 17.94 -0.73
C ARG A 163 0.85 17.07 -0.22
N LEU A 164 0.83 15.76 -0.51
CA LEU A 164 1.95 14.87 -0.20
C LEU A 164 3.22 15.25 -0.96
N ARG A 165 3.07 15.69 -2.22
CA ARG A 165 4.21 16.17 -3.02
C ARG A 165 4.77 17.48 -2.50
N GLU A 166 3.91 18.41 -2.11
CA GLU A 166 4.33 19.65 -1.45
C GLU A 166 5.09 19.33 -0.15
N LEU A 167 4.55 18.44 0.68
CA LEU A 167 5.23 17.96 1.90
C LEU A 167 6.61 17.36 1.60
N GLN A 168 6.71 16.54 0.55
CA GLN A 168 7.98 15.95 0.11
C GLN A 168 8.99 17.02 -0.33
N SER A 169 8.53 18.06 -1.02
CA SER A 169 9.35 19.22 -1.44
C SER A 169 9.82 20.06 -0.25
N ASP A 170 8.94 20.29 0.71
CA ASP A 170 9.26 21.00 1.95
C ASP A 170 10.30 20.23 2.77
N ILE A 171 10.15 18.91 2.90
CA ILE A 171 11.14 18.04 3.57
C ILE A 171 12.48 18.08 2.83
N ASN A 172 12.49 18.09 1.51
CA ASN A 172 13.72 18.26 0.72
C ASN A 172 14.45 19.57 1.04
N SER A 173 13.70 20.65 1.17
CA SER A 173 14.24 21.96 1.56
C SER A 173 14.75 21.95 2.99
N ASP A 174 14.06 21.27 3.90
CA ASP A 174 14.48 21.11 5.29
C ASP A 174 15.76 20.29 5.42
N ILE A 175 15.92 19.20 4.68
CA ILE A 175 17.18 18.41 4.64
C ILE A 175 18.36 19.32 4.30
N LYS A 176 18.21 20.20 3.30
CA LYS A 176 19.24 21.17 2.93
C LYS A 176 19.55 22.16 4.06
N LEU A 177 18.52 22.71 4.69
CA LEU A 177 18.69 23.65 5.81
C LEU A 177 19.36 22.98 7.02
N LYS A 178 18.92 21.78 7.41
CA LYS A 178 19.50 21.03 8.54
C LYS A 178 20.93 20.60 8.27
N THR A 179 21.25 20.19 7.04
CA THR A 179 22.65 19.86 6.65
C THR A 179 23.56 21.09 6.77
N ASN A 180 23.11 22.26 6.31
CA ASN A 180 23.87 23.49 6.46
C ASN A 180 24.06 23.89 7.94
N GLN A 181 23.04 23.65 8.77
CA GLN A 181 23.12 23.88 10.20
C GLN A 181 24.14 22.93 10.87
N ILE A 182 24.14 21.65 10.51
CA ILE A 182 25.13 20.66 10.96
C ILE A 182 26.55 21.14 10.59
N ASN A 183 26.77 21.52 9.33
CA ASN A 183 28.06 22.02 8.85
C ASN A 183 28.52 23.24 9.67
N SER A 184 27.63 24.19 9.96
CA SER A 184 27.93 25.36 10.79
C SER A 184 28.36 24.98 12.22
N TYR A 185 27.68 24.03 12.85
CA TYR A 185 28.07 23.53 14.17
C TYR A 185 29.43 22.81 14.15
N LEU A 186 29.69 21.97 13.14
CA LEU A 186 30.96 21.27 13.00
C LEU A 186 32.13 22.25 12.81
N VAL A 187 31.95 23.30 11.99
CA VAL A 187 32.96 24.36 11.82
C VAL A 187 33.26 25.04 13.17
N ARG A 188 32.23 25.44 13.92
CA ARG A 188 32.41 26.06 15.25
C ARG A 188 33.11 25.13 16.24
N ILE A 189 32.78 23.84 16.23
CA ILE A 189 33.44 22.83 17.09
C ILE A 189 34.92 22.66 16.68
N SER A 190 35.22 22.65 15.38
CA SER A 190 36.61 22.57 14.90
C SER A 190 37.46 23.76 15.36
N ASP A 191 36.88 24.96 15.34
CA ASP A 191 37.50 26.19 15.85
C ASP A 191 37.72 26.14 17.36
N LEU A 192 36.76 25.61 18.12
CA LEU A 192 36.91 25.38 19.55
C LEU A 192 38.02 24.38 19.83
N ASN A 193 38.11 23.27 19.08
CA ASN A 193 39.19 22.30 19.23
C ASN A 193 40.57 22.90 18.98
N ARG A 194 40.69 23.85 18.04
CA ARG A 194 41.93 24.60 17.81
C ARG A 194 42.29 25.50 19.01
N LYS A 195 41.30 26.20 19.60
CA LYS A 195 41.50 27.04 20.80
C LYS A 195 41.83 26.21 22.06
N LEU A 196 41.22 25.04 22.19
CA LEU A 196 41.47 24.10 23.29
C LEU A 196 42.89 23.54 23.20
N LEU A 197 43.39 23.24 21.98
CA LEU A 197 44.76 22.82 21.76
C LEU A 197 45.77 23.89 22.22
N THR A 198 45.56 25.16 21.87
CA THR A 198 46.44 26.26 22.31
C THR A 198 46.38 26.51 23.81
N SER A 199 45.21 26.37 24.42
CA SER A 199 45.01 26.60 25.86
C SER A 199 45.60 25.47 26.72
N GLY A 200 45.51 24.22 26.23
CA GLY A 200 46.13 23.06 26.88
C GLY A 200 47.66 23.12 26.87
N ALA A 201 48.27 23.69 25.82
CA ALA A 201 49.72 23.90 25.75
C ALA A 201 50.23 24.95 26.76
N LEU A 202 49.36 25.87 27.21
CA LEU A 202 49.67 26.90 28.21
C LEU A 202 49.41 26.44 29.65
N GLY A 203 48.93 25.20 29.85
CA GLY A 203 48.64 24.64 31.18
C GLY A 203 47.43 25.27 31.89
N THR A 204 46.64 26.08 31.19
CA THR A 204 45.37 26.64 31.71
C THR A 204 44.22 25.68 31.40
N SER A 205 43.29 25.47 32.34
CA SER A 205 42.06 24.69 32.12
C SER A 205 40.96 25.58 31.52
N PRO A 206 40.65 25.51 30.22
CA PRO A 206 39.73 26.43 29.56
C PRO A 206 38.27 25.94 29.68
N ASN A 207 37.71 25.99 30.89
CA ASN A 207 36.37 25.44 31.17
C ASN A 207 35.28 26.05 30.27
N ASP A 208 35.24 27.37 30.09
CA ASP A 208 34.15 28.00 29.31
C ASP A 208 34.15 27.57 27.84
N LEU A 209 35.33 27.31 27.24
CA LEU A 209 35.44 26.79 25.87
C LEU A 209 34.94 25.34 25.75
N LEU A 210 35.19 24.53 26.79
CA LEU A 210 34.69 23.18 26.86
C LEU A 210 33.15 23.18 27.01
N ASP A 211 32.58 24.09 27.83
CA ASP A 211 31.12 24.23 27.98
C ASP A 211 30.44 24.64 26.66
N GLU A 212 31.01 25.61 25.94
CA GLU A 212 30.47 26.01 24.63
C GLU A 212 30.58 24.87 23.60
N ARG A 213 31.66 24.07 23.62
CA ARG A 213 31.77 22.89 22.76
C ARG A 213 30.69 21.88 23.08
N ASP A 214 30.46 21.62 24.34
CA ASP A 214 29.48 20.64 24.80
C ASP A 214 28.05 21.06 24.51
N ARG A 215 27.74 22.36 24.64
CA ARG A 215 26.47 22.94 24.19
C ARG A 215 26.25 22.75 22.69
N LEU A 216 27.29 22.93 21.87
CA LEU A 216 27.20 22.68 20.42
C LEU A 216 27.05 21.21 20.08
N LEU A 217 27.67 20.30 20.84
CA LEU A 217 27.46 18.87 20.69
C LEU A 217 26.02 18.47 21.03
N ASP A 218 25.42 19.08 22.05
CA ASP A 218 24.03 18.85 22.44
C ASP A 218 23.04 19.39 21.38
N GLU A 219 23.33 20.55 20.77
CA GLU A 219 22.55 21.04 19.62
C GLU A 219 22.72 20.17 18.37
N LEU A 220 23.93 19.64 18.15
CA LEU A 220 24.21 18.74 17.04
C LEU A 220 23.49 17.39 17.22
N SER A 221 23.39 16.87 18.46
CA SER A 221 22.67 15.61 18.73
C SER A 221 21.17 15.69 18.51
N LYS A 222 20.56 16.89 18.47
CA LYS A 222 19.15 17.04 18.05
C LYS A 222 18.98 16.75 16.56
N LEU A 223 19.98 17.13 15.76
CA LEU A 223 19.91 17.07 14.31
C LEU A 223 20.28 15.68 13.76
N SER A 224 21.23 14.99 14.39
CA SER A 224 21.82 13.74 13.91
C SER A 224 22.36 12.89 15.05
N ASP A 225 22.47 11.58 14.83
CA ASP A 225 23.24 10.70 15.70
C ASP A 225 24.73 11.09 15.71
N ILE A 226 25.27 11.29 16.91
CA ILE A 226 26.67 11.69 17.09
C ILE A 226 27.41 10.70 17.98
N LYS A 227 28.62 10.31 17.56
CA LYS A 227 29.56 9.56 18.39
C LYS A 227 30.80 10.41 18.59
N VAL A 228 31.03 10.77 19.85
CA VAL A 228 32.15 11.63 20.25
C VAL A 228 33.21 10.76 20.90
N ASN A 229 34.44 10.80 20.39
CA ASN A 229 35.59 10.15 21.02
C ASN A 229 36.61 11.20 21.45
N SER A 230 37.12 11.06 22.66
CA SER A 230 38.17 11.92 23.20
C SER A 230 39.54 11.55 22.65
N LEU A 231 40.30 12.56 22.20
CA LEU A 231 41.68 12.45 21.72
C LEU A 231 42.65 13.08 22.73
N ALA A 232 43.96 12.98 22.47
CA ALA A 232 44.96 13.68 23.27
C ALA A 232 44.75 15.22 23.26
N ASN A 233 45.28 15.91 24.26
CA ASN A 233 45.27 17.38 24.37
C ASN A 233 43.86 18.02 24.33
N ASN A 234 42.87 17.36 24.94
CA ASN A 234 41.47 17.80 25.03
C ASN A 234 40.76 17.96 23.67
N GLN A 235 41.30 17.39 22.59
CA GLN A 235 40.63 17.35 21.30
C GLN A 235 39.60 16.22 21.24
N ILE A 236 38.67 16.29 20.29
CA ILE A 236 37.67 15.24 20.04
C ILE A 236 37.63 14.89 18.56
N SER A 237 37.20 13.67 18.27
CA SER A 237 36.70 13.28 16.95
C SER A 237 35.19 13.06 17.01
N ILE A 238 34.48 13.43 15.95
CA ILE A 238 33.04 13.23 15.82
C ILE A 238 32.78 12.35 14.60
N THR A 239 32.03 11.29 14.83
CA THR A 239 31.41 10.47 13.79
C THR A 239 29.92 10.78 13.76
N LEU A 240 29.39 11.06 12.57
CA LEU A 240 27.95 11.20 12.30
C LEU A 240 27.52 9.98 11.50
N GLY A 241 26.49 9.27 11.95
CA GLY A 241 26.04 8.05 11.27
C GLY A 241 27.18 7.05 11.07
N ASN A 242 27.47 6.76 9.81
CA ASN A 242 28.53 5.84 9.38
C ASN A 242 29.87 6.51 9.00
N GLN A 243 30.00 7.85 9.03
CA GLN A 243 31.23 8.55 8.62
C GLN A 243 31.83 9.43 9.72
N MET A 244 33.16 9.47 9.78
CA MET A 244 33.88 10.45 10.61
C MET A 244 33.88 11.81 9.91
N VAL A 245 33.34 12.84 10.56
CA VAL A 245 33.19 14.19 9.97
C VAL A 245 34.17 15.21 10.55
N LEU A 246 34.69 14.92 11.75
CA LEU A 246 35.64 15.79 12.42
C LEU A 246 36.69 14.94 13.13
N ASN A 247 37.96 15.30 12.94
CA ASN A 247 39.09 14.70 13.63
C ASN A 247 40.00 15.80 14.19
N GLY A 248 39.89 16.06 15.49
CA GLY A 248 40.60 17.15 16.15
C GLY A 248 40.18 18.51 15.59
N SER A 249 41.09 19.21 14.91
CA SER A 249 40.80 20.50 14.26
C SER A 249 40.49 20.37 12.77
N TYR A 250 40.52 19.16 12.21
CA TYR A 250 40.22 18.92 10.80
C TYR A 250 38.74 18.58 10.64
N TYR A 251 38.02 19.45 9.93
CA TYR A 251 36.61 19.30 9.59
C TYR A 251 36.49 18.88 8.12
N GLN A 252 35.61 17.92 7.84
CA GLN A 252 35.19 17.56 6.50
C GLN A 252 33.75 18.01 6.25
N GLU A 253 33.56 18.78 5.18
CA GLU A 253 32.25 19.30 4.80
C GLU A 253 31.32 18.20 4.30
N ILE A 254 30.09 18.19 4.84
CA ILE A 254 28.99 17.39 4.29
C ILE A 254 28.51 18.09 3.03
N LYS A 255 28.68 17.42 1.89
CA LYS A 255 28.23 17.91 0.59
C LYS A 255 26.83 17.39 0.30
N LEU A 256 25.97 18.27 -0.19
CA LEU A 256 24.68 17.91 -0.76
C LEU A 256 24.87 17.74 -2.27
N ALA A 257 24.55 16.56 -2.79
CA ALA A 257 24.48 16.30 -4.22
C ALA A 257 23.04 16.00 -4.63
N VAL A 258 22.63 16.54 -5.77
CA VAL A 258 21.33 16.23 -6.36
C VAL A 258 21.43 14.91 -7.11
N LEU A 259 20.46 14.03 -6.90
CA LEU A 259 20.41 12.77 -7.63
C LEU A 259 20.10 13.03 -9.12
N PRO A 260 20.87 12.51 -10.08
CA PRO A 260 20.60 12.72 -11.50
C PRO A 260 19.22 12.18 -11.89
N GLY A 261 18.41 13.00 -12.55
CA GLY A 261 17.08 12.62 -13.03
C GLY A 261 15.93 12.82 -12.01
N THR A 262 16.19 13.41 -10.85
CA THR A 262 15.13 13.73 -9.86
C THR A 262 14.86 15.23 -9.75
N GLN A 263 13.69 15.61 -9.22
CA GLN A 263 13.35 17.00 -8.89
C GLN A 263 14.10 17.48 -7.64
N ASP A 264 15.40 17.76 -7.77
CA ASP A 264 16.24 18.33 -6.71
C ASP A 264 16.30 17.50 -5.41
N THR A 265 16.17 16.16 -5.49
CA THR A 265 16.32 15.28 -4.33
C THR A 265 17.77 15.26 -3.87
N TYR A 266 18.02 15.74 -2.65
CA TYR A 266 19.37 15.80 -2.09
C TYR A 266 19.79 14.49 -1.43
N GLN A 267 21.05 14.10 -1.63
CA GLN A 267 21.76 13.11 -0.83
C GLN A 267 23.01 13.73 -0.20
N THR A 268 23.40 13.21 0.97
CA THR A 268 24.54 13.71 1.74
C THR A 268 25.78 12.85 1.54
N TYR A 269 26.92 13.50 1.31
CA TYR A 269 28.20 12.84 1.10
C TYR A 269 29.31 13.47 1.94
N ILE A 270 30.24 12.64 2.40
CA ILE A 270 31.54 13.07 2.94
C ILE A 270 32.61 12.66 1.93
N GLY A 271 33.23 13.65 1.27
CA GLY A 271 34.12 13.38 0.14
C GLY A 271 33.35 12.71 -1.01
N ASN A 272 33.62 11.42 -1.24
CA ASN A 272 32.92 10.60 -2.24
C ASN A 272 32.05 9.48 -1.60
N ASN A 273 32.02 9.38 -0.27
CA ASN A 273 31.27 8.33 0.44
C ASN A 273 29.88 8.85 0.81
N LEU A 274 28.86 8.02 0.62
CA LEU A 274 27.50 8.30 1.07
C LEU A 274 27.46 8.38 2.60
N LEU A 275 26.86 9.45 3.11
CA LEU A 275 26.60 9.64 4.54
C LEU A 275 25.17 9.21 4.83
N GLU A 276 25.04 8.14 5.62
CA GLU A 276 23.75 7.62 6.09
C GLU A 276 23.60 7.95 7.57
N PHE A 277 22.46 8.54 7.92
CA PHE A 277 22.12 8.92 9.28
C PHE A 277 21.27 7.84 9.91
N SER A 278 21.56 7.49 11.17
CA SER A 278 20.81 6.43 11.86
C SER A 278 19.71 6.98 12.75
N ASP A 279 19.86 8.21 13.24
CA ASP A 279 18.93 8.84 14.19
C ASP A 279 19.01 10.37 14.08
N GLY A 280 18.12 11.09 14.78
CA GLY A 280 17.99 12.54 14.77
C GLY A 280 16.98 13.05 13.75
N THR A 281 16.76 14.37 13.73
CA THR A 281 15.83 15.00 12.78
C THR A 281 16.16 14.66 11.33
N ILE A 282 17.44 14.66 10.95
CA ILE A 282 17.82 14.46 9.54
C ILE A 282 17.49 13.04 9.05
N ALA A 283 17.68 12.01 9.90
CA ALA A 283 17.33 10.64 9.56
C ALA A 283 15.81 10.49 9.34
N ALA A 284 15.00 11.10 10.22
CA ALA A 284 13.55 11.11 10.08
C ALA A 284 13.11 11.80 8.77
N LEU A 285 13.72 12.92 8.40
CA LEU A 285 13.41 13.62 7.15
C LEU A 285 13.74 12.76 5.91
N PHE A 286 14.88 12.05 5.91
CA PHE A 286 15.21 11.13 4.82
C PHE A 286 14.19 9.99 4.71
N GLU A 287 13.85 9.34 5.83
CA GLU A 287 12.86 8.25 5.86
C GLU A 287 11.47 8.70 5.41
N LEU A 288 11.01 9.87 5.88
CA LEU A 288 9.73 10.45 5.44
C LEU A 288 9.70 10.69 3.94
N ARG A 289 10.76 11.28 3.40
CA ARG A 289 10.85 11.64 1.97
C ARG A 289 10.99 10.44 1.06
N ASP A 290 11.82 9.47 1.44
CA ASP A 290 12.28 8.39 0.56
C ASP A 290 11.41 7.12 0.69
N GLU A 291 10.79 6.89 1.85
CA GLU A 291 10.03 5.67 2.11
C GLU A 291 8.55 5.94 2.39
N ILE A 292 8.24 6.74 3.42
CA ILE A 292 6.88 6.86 3.97
C ILE A 292 5.95 7.65 3.03
N ILE A 293 6.33 8.86 2.61
CA ILE A 293 5.47 9.66 1.72
C ILE A 293 5.30 8.99 0.35
N PRO A 294 6.37 8.47 -0.30
CA PRO A 294 6.23 7.73 -1.54
C PRO A 294 5.37 6.47 -1.42
N SER A 295 5.33 5.79 -0.26
CA SER A 295 4.45 4.63 -0.09
C SER A 295 2.97 5.02 -0.17
N TYR A 296 2.56 6.10 0.50
CA TYR A 296 1.17 6.56 0.46
C TYR A 296 0.77 7.09 -0.92
N ARG A 297 1.67 7.81 -1.60
CA ARG A 297 1.44 8.25 -2.98
C ARG A 297 1.24 7.06 -3.93
N ARG A 298 2.06 6.01 -3.79
CA ARG A 298 1.92 4.76 -4.56
C ARG A 298 0.58 4.06 -4.29
N GLN A 299 0.14 3.98 -3.03
CA GLN A 299 -1.13 3.35 -2.69
C GLN A 299 -2.33 4.09 -3.32
N ILE A 300 -2.31 5.43 -3.35
CA ILE A 300 -3.36 6.23 -3.99
C ILE A 300 -3.33 6.11 -5.52
N ASP A 301 -2.14 6.11 -6.12
CA ASP A 301 -1.99 5.88 -7.55
C ASP A 301 -2.48 4.48 -7.94
N GLU A 302 -2.17 3.45 -7.16
CA GLU A 302 -2.68 2.09 -7.35
C GLU A 302 -4.20 2.06 -7.29
N PHE A 303 -4.78 2.60 -6.21
CA PHE A 303 -6.23 2.68 -6.05
C PHE A 303 -6.90 3.36 -7.25
N GLY A 304 -6.39 4.53 -7.66
CA GLY A 304 -6.94 5.29 -8.79
C GLY A 304 -6.78 4.56 -10.13
N LEU A 305 -5.61 3.97 -10.38
CA LEU A 305 -5.32 3.21 -11.60
C LEU A 305 -6.27 2.02 -11.76
N PHE A 306 -6.42 1.20 -10.72
CA PHE A 306 -7.31 0.05 -10.76
C PHE A 306 -8.78 0.45 -10.83
N LEU A 307 -9.17 1.54 -10.16
CA LEU A 307 -10.54 2.07 -10.22
C LEU A 307 -10.89 2.49 -11.64
N VAL A 308 -10.01 3.27 -12.28
CA VAL A 308 -10.21 3.74 -13.65
C VAL A 308 -10.22 2.60 -14.65
N ASP A 309 -9.22 1.72 -14.56
CA ASP A 309 -9.06 0.62 -15.50
C ASP A 309 -10.24 -0.36 -15.43
N SER A 310 -10.58 -0.84 -14.22
CA SER A 310 -11.65 -1.82 -14.02
C SER A 310 -13.01 -1.25 -14.37
N THR A 311 -13.27 0.01 -14.02
CA THR A 311 -14.53 0.68 -14.37
C THR A 311 -14.64 0.88 -15.88
N ASN A 312 -13.58 1.39 -16.53
CA ASN A 312 -13.61 1.62 -17.98
C ASN A 312 -13.74 0.33 -18.78
N LEU A 313 -13.16 -0.79 -18.33
CA LEU A 313 -13.30 -2.07 -19.02
C LEU A 313 -14.74 -2.58 -19.04
N ILE A 314 -15.45 -2.49 -17.90
CA ILE A 314 -16.87 -2.84 -17.83
C ILE A 314 -17.70 -1.82 -18.60
N TYR A 315 -17.41 -0.53 -18.44
CA TYR A 315 -18.21 0.55 -19.00
C TYR A 315 -18.11 0.64 -20.54
N LYS A 316 -16.95 0.32 -21.13
CA LYS A 316 -16.76 0.25 -22.60
C LYS A 316 -17.65 -0.80 -23.25
N GLU A 317 -18.02 -1.84 -22.52
CA GLU A 317 -18.90 -2.91 -22.99
C GLU A 317 -20.39 -2.53 -22.87
N GLY A 318 -20.71 -1.44 -22.16
CA GLY A 318 -22.07 -0.98 -21.99
C GLY A 318 -22.61 -0.14 -23.15
N TRP A 319 -23.94 -0.13 -23.24
CA TRP A 319 -24.76 0.78 -24.04
C TRP A 319 -25.42 1.83 -23.16
N ASP A 320 -25.65 3.00 -23.75
CA ASP A 320 -26.49 4.04 -23.18
C ASP A 320 -27.98 3.64 -23.15
N ALA A 321 -28.81 4.44 -22.48
CA ALA A 321 -30.25 4.16 -22.36
C ALA A 321 -30.98 4.09 -23.71
N THR A 322 -30.41 4.67 -24.78
CA THR A 322 -30.99 4.61 -26.13
C THR A 322 -30.54 3.40 -26.94
N GLY A 323 -29.55 2.64 -26.47
CA GLY A 323 -28.96 1.52 -27.21
C GLY A 323 -28.08 1.94 -28.40
N THR A 324 -27.72 3.23 -28.51
CA THR A 324 -27.05 3.78 -29.69
C THR A 324 -25.54 3.94 -29.50
N ILE A 325 -25.10 4.25 -28.27
CA ILE A 325 -23.70 4.56 -27.95
C ILE A 325 -23.11 3.39 -27.16
N THR A 326 -22.03 2.80 -27.68
CA THR A 326 -21.22 1.76 -27.03
C THR A 326 -19.73 2.10 -27.17
N GLY A 327 -18.86 1.52 -26.34
CA GLY A 327 -17.41 1.76 -26.38
C GLY A 327 -16.97 3.09 -25.78
N ALA A 328 -17.85 3.77 -25.03
CA ALA A 328 -17.51 5.00 -24.34
C ALA A 328 -16.67 4.72 -23.08
N ASN A 329 -15.93 5.73 -22.63
CA ASN A 329 -15.12 5.67 -21.41
C ASN A 329 -15.81 6.45 -20.28
N PHE A 330 -15.84 5.90 -19.07
CA PHE A 330 -16.34 6.62 -17.90
C PHE A 330 -15.31 7.65 -17.39
N PHE A 331 -14.07 7.20 -17.23
CA PHE A 331 -12.92 8.04 -16.94
C PHE A 331 -12.08 8.25 -18.20
N SER A 332 -11.39 9.38 -18.30
CA SER A 332 -10.43 9.66 -19.38
C SER A 332 -9.37 8.57 -19.50
N ASP A 333 -8.98 8.22 -20.72
CA ASP A 333 -7.93 7.23 -20.95
C ASP A 333 -6.62 7.63 -20.28
N LEU A 334 -6.03 6.65 -19.59
CA LEU A 334 -4.68 6.74 -19.05
C LEU A 334 -3.70 6.58 -20.22
N THR A 335 -3.11 7.68 -20.67
CA THR A 335 -2.10 7.67 -21.75
C THR A 335 -0.76 8.17 -21.22
N SER A 336 0.33 7.50 -21.60
CA SER A 336 1.68 7.91 -21.21
C SER A 336 2.06 9.22 -21.90
N LYS A 337 2.53 10.21 -21.12
CA LYS A 337 2.96 11.53 -21.62
C LYS A 337 4.46 11.62 -21.97
N LYS A 338 5.21 10.52 -21.89
CA LYS A 338 6.63 10.43 -22.25
C LYS A 338 6.85 9.32 -23.29
N GLY A 339 7.93 9.41 -24.06
CA GLY A 339 8.21 8.55 -25.21
C GLY A 339 8.14 7.05 -24.90
N LEU A 340 8.02 6.22 -25.93
CA LEU A 340 7.76 4.77 -25.85
C LEU A 340 8.67 4.02 -24.85
N GLU A 341 9.91 4.48 -24.64
CA GLU A 341 10.90 3.83 -23.77
C GLU A 341 10.65 3.99 -22.26
N ASP A 342 9.93 5.03 -21.82
CA ASP A 342 9.67 5.29 -20.39
C ASP A 342 8.36 4.67 -19.90
N THR A 343 7.68 3.90 -20.77
CA THR A 343 6.34 3.37 -20.51
C THR A 343 6.37 1.91 -20.06
N ARG A 344 5.50 1.55 -19.13
CA ARG A 344 5.35 0.20 -18.59
C ARG A 344 4.07 -0.44 -19.08
N LEU A 345 4.12 -1.72 -19.46
CA LEU A 345 2.92 -2.49 -19.80
C LEU A 345 2.18 -2.91 -18.53
N PHE A 346 1.01 -2.33 -18.29
CA PHE A 346 0.21 -2.62 -17.10
C PHE A 346 -0.86 -3.68 -17.34
N ARG A 347 -1.55 -3.66 -18.48
CA ARG A 347 -2.66 -4.57 -18.77
C ARG A 347 -2.62 -5.05 -20.22
N ILE A 348 -3.04 -6.29 -20.41
CA ILE A 348 -3.37 -6.90 -21.70
C ILE A 348 -4.82 -7.40 -21.61
N ALA A 349 -5.72 -6.86 -22.43
CA ALA A 349 -7.09 -7.36 -22.55
C ALA A 349 -7.30 -8.04 -23.92
N GLY A 350 -7.79 -9.28 -23.89
CA GLY A 350 -8.07 -10.05 -25.09
C GLY A 350 -9.28 -9.53 -25.86
N ILE A 351 -9.40 -9.96 -27.12
CA ILE A 351 -10.51 -9.54 -28.01
C ILE A 351 -11.59 -10.60 -28.22
N LYS A 352 -11.37 -11.84 -27.77
CA LYS A 352 -12.34 -12.94 -27.94
C LYS A 352 -13.23 -13.05 -26.70
N ASP A 353 -14.48 -13.43 -26.93
CA ASP A 353 -15.43 -13.80 -25.88
C ASP A 353 -15.17 -15.26 -25.45
N VAL A 354 -14.75 -15.45 -24.20
CA VAL A 354 -14.47 -16.78 -23.63
C VAL A 354 -15.71 -17.48 -23.08
N PHE A 355 -16.84 -16.78 -22.91
CA PHE A 355 -18.09 -17.36 -22.43
C PHE A 355 -18.92 -17.96 -23.57
N HIS A 356 -18.83 -17.39 -24.76
CA HIS A 356 -19.59 -17.85 -25.93
C HIS A 356 -18.65 -18.31 -27.06
N PRO A 357 -18.04 -19.51 -26.94
CA PRO A 357 -17.30 -20.10 -28.03
C PRO A 357 -18.21 -20.28 -29.26
N ASN A 358 -17.60 -20.34 -30.44
CA ASN A 358 -18.34 -20.52 -31.69
C ASN A 358 -19.15 -21.82 -31.70
N THR A 359 -18.68 -22.86 -31.01
CA THR A 359 -19.34 -24.16 -30.90
C THR A 359 -19.14 -24.73 -29.48
N ILE A 360 -20.17 -25.34 -28.91
CA ILE A 360 -20.07 -26.09 -27.65
C ILE A 360 -20.30 -27.57 -27.97
N GLN A 361 -19.25 -28.38 -27.85
CA GLN A 361 -19.30 -29.81 -28.15
C GLN A 361 -19.07 -30.67 -26.90
N TYR A 362 -18.51 -30.08 -25.85
CA TYR A 362 -18.09 -30.78 -24.66
C TYR A 362 -18.67 -30.17 -23.40
N VAL A 363 -19.32 -31.01 -22.58
CA VAL A 363 -19.78 -30.62 -21.24
C VAL A 363 -19.30 -31.67 -20.25
N THR A 364 -18.59 -31.23 -19.22
CA THR A 364 -17.97 -32.13 -18.23
C THR A 364 -18.77 -32.14 -16.94
N SER A 365 -18.85 -33.31 -16.30
CA SER A 365 -19.49 -33.48 -15.00
C SER A 365 -18.68 -32.78 -13.91
N LEU A 366 -19.37 -32.06 -13.03
CA LEU A 366 -18.79 -31.48 -11.80
C LEU A 366 -18.39 -32.55 -10.78
N LYS A 367 -18.93 -33.77 -10.91
CA LYS A 367 -18.65 -34.90 -10.02
C LYS A 367 -17.37 -35.62 -10.44
N SER A 368 -16.49 -35.88 -9.49
CA SER A 368 -15.30 -36.72 -9.68
C SER A 368 -15.58 -38.17 -9.31
N TYR A 369 -15.06 -39.10 -10.11
CA TYR A 369 -15.25 -40.54 -9.98
C TYR A 369 -13.91 -41.23 -9.70
N ASN A 370 -13.90 -42.18 -8.77
CA ASN A 370 -12.67 -42.93 -8.45
C ASN A 370 -12.28 -43.97 -9.53
N SER A 371 -13.24 -44.36 -10.36
CA SER A 371 -13.10 -45.31 -11.46
C SER A 371 -14.22 -45.06 -12.48
N ASN A 372 -14.07 -45.56 -13.71
CA ASN A 372 -15.12 -45.47 -14.73
C ASN A 372 -16.43 -46.04 -14.16
N PRO A 373 -17.52 -45.25 -14.09
CA PRO A 373 -18.80 -45.72 -13.59
C PRO A 373 -19.47 -46.77 -14.48
N ASN A 374 -18.89 -47.11 -15.65
CA ASN A 374 -19.41 -48.11 -16.61
C ASN A 374 -20.88 -47.82 -16.93
N ILE A 375 -21.14 -46.63 -17.46
CA ILE A 375 -22.48 -46.23 -17.90
C ILE A 375 -22.80 -47.01 -19.17
N VAL A 376 -23.54 -48.11 -19.01
CA VAL A 376 -24.07 -48.88 -20.13
C VAL A 376 -25.47 -48.34 -20.42
N VAL A 377 -25.58 -47.46 -21.42
CA VAL A 377 -26.87 -47.05 -21.97
C VAL A 377 -27.35 -48.19 -22.86
N THR A 378 -28.18 -49.09 -22.32
CA THR A 378 -28.71 -50.24 -23.08
C THR A 378 -29.89 -49.87 -23.97
N ASP A 379 -30.64 -48.82 -23.63
CA ASP A 379 -31.78 -48.30 -24.40
C ASP A 379 -31.84 -46.76 -24.33
N LEU A 380 -32.26 -46.12 -25.42
CA LEU A 380 -32.39 -44.65 -25.54
C LEU A 380 -33.52 -44.12 -24.65
N THR A 381 -34.51 -44.96 -24.32
CA THR A 381 -35.65 -44.61 -23.48
C THR A 381 -35.27 -44.40 -22.01
N ASP A 382 -34.13 -44.93 -21.56
CA ASP A 382 -33.70 -44.86 -20.16
C ASP A 382 -33.08 -43.50 -19.79
N LEU A 383 -32.49 -42.80 -20.77
CA LEU A 383 -31.88 -41.49 -20.56
C LEU A 383 -32.90 -40.35 -20.49
N LYS A 384 -34.06 -40.51 -21.14
CA LYS A 384 -35.16 -39.53 -21.15
C LYS A 384 -34.73 -38.10 -21.54
N LEU A 385 -33.64 -37.98 -22.29
CA LEU A 385 -33.10 -36.72 -22.78
C LEU A 385 -33.71 -36.38 -24.14
N TYR A 386 -34.13 -35.13 -24.33
CA TYR A 386 -34.61 -34.62 -25.61
C TYR A 386 -33.86 -33.34 -25.99
N SER A 387 -33.49 -33.24 -27.26
CA SER A 387 -32.94 -32.01 -27.84
C SER A 387 -34.09 -31.19 -28.41
N ILE A 388 -34.17 -29.93 -27.99
CA ILE A 388 -35.13 -28.94 -28.46
C ILE A 388 -34.38 -27.80 -29.13
N THR A 389 -34.68 -27.57 -30.40
CA THR A 389 -34.07 -26.53 -31.23
C THR A 389 -35.09 -25.47 -31.62
N GLY A 390 -34.62 -24.23 -31.84
CA GLY A 390 -35.44 -23.13 -32.35
C GLY A 390 -35.66 -23.14 -33.86
N ASP A 391 -35.17 -24.16 -34.57
CA ASP A 391 -35.26 -24.32 -36.02
C ASP A 391 -36.52 -25.10 -36.44
N THR A 392 -36.62 -25.51 -37.71
CA THR A 392 -37.77 -26.28 -38.22
C THR A 392 -37.77 -27.74 -37.78
N ASN A 393 -36.74 -28.22 -37.08
CA ASN A 393 -36.68 -29.61 -36.66
C ASN A 393 -37.67 -29.86 -35.52
N SER A 394 -38.28 -31.04 -35.51
CA SER A 394 -39.08 -31.50 -34.39
C SER A 394 -38.16 -31.92 -33.25
N PRO A 395 -38.55 -31.73 -31.98
CA PRO A 395 -37.80 -32.27 -30.85
C PRO A 395 -37.53 -33.77 -31.02
N SER A 396 -36.32 -34.18 -30.71
CA SER A 396 -35.88 -35.57 -30.88
C SER A 396 -35.16 -36.11 -29.66
N PRO A 397 -35.22 -37.43 -29.38
CA PRO A 397 -34.42 -38.04 -28.33
C PRO A 397 -32.93 -37.71 -28.52
N PHE A 398 -32.28 -37.23 -27.46
CA PHE A 398 -30.87 -36.87 -27.47
C PHE A 398 -30.04 -37.99 -26.88
N THR A 399 -29.05 -38.47 -27.64
CA THR A 399 -28.15 -39.55 -27.20
C THR A 399 -26.74 -38.99 -27.05
N PRO A 400 -26.29 -38.65 -25.84
CA PRO A 400 -24.94 -38.17 -25.66
C PRO A 400 -23.90 -39.30 -25.74
N ASN A 401 -22.73 -39.01 -26.29
CA ASN A 401 -21.57 -39.87 -26.16
C ASN A 401 -20.86 -39.56 -24.83
N ILE A 402 -21.16 -40.35 -23.80
CA ILE A 402 -20.57 -40.16 -22.47
C ILE A 402 -19.26 -40.92 -22.39
N LYS A 403 -18.17 -40.20 -22.13
CA LYS A 403 -16.84 -40.80 -21.96
C LYS A 403 -16.31 -40.50 -20.57
N TYR A 404 -15.57 -41.45 -20.01
CA TYR A 404 -14.83 -41.27 -18.76
C TYR A 404 -13.38 -40.95 -19.07
N ASP A 405 -12.88 -39.83 -18.56
CA ASP A 405 -11.46 -39.54 -18.61
C ASP A 405 -10.77 -39.89 -17.28
N SER A 406 -9.75 -40.74 -17.38
CA SER A 406 -9.01 -41.24 -16.21
C SER A 406 -8.10 -40.19 -15.56
N ALA A 407 -7.70 -39.14 -16.30
CA ALA A 407 -6.81 -38.10 -15.81
C ALA A 407 -7.57 -37.05 -14.98
N SER A 408 -8.67 -36.52 -15.53
CA SER A 408 -9.58 -35.57 -14.88
C SER A 408 -10.52 -36.25 -13.87
N LYS A 409 -10.63 -37.59 -13.92
CA LYS A 409 -11.55 -38.40 -13.12
C LYS A 409 -13.01 -37.98 -13.29
N ALA A 410 -13.36 -37.42 -14.44
CA ALA A 410 -14.69 -36.87 -14.72
C ALA A 410 -15.32 -37.58 -15.92
N LEU A 411 -16.65 -37.50 -15.98
CA LEU A 411 -17.39 -37.84 -17.19
C LEU A 411 -17.48 -36.60 -18.05
N TYR A 412 -17.41 -36.77 -19.36
CA TYR A 412 -17.72 -35.71 -20.31
C TYR A 412 -18.69 -36.20 -21.37
N LEU A 413 -19.60 -35.31 -21.74
CA LEU A 413 -20.51 -35.44 -22.87
C LEU A 413 -19.78 -34.95 -24.10
N ASP A 414 -19.74 -35.77 -25.14
CA ASP A 414 -19.27 -35.44 -26.48
C ASP A 414 -20.45 -35.62 -27.43
N THR A 415 -20.74 -34.60 -28.23
CA THR A 415 -21.88 -34.60 -29.15
C THR A 415 -21.54 -35.11 -30.55
N ALA A 416 -20.32 -35.59 -30.78
CA ALA A 416 -19.88 -36.15 -32.07
C ALA A 416 -20.11 -35.22 -33.28
N GLY A 417 -20.13 -33.90 -33.05
CA GLY A 417 -20.24 -32.87 -34.09
C GLY A 417 -21.47 -31.96 -33.98
N ASP A 418 -22.47 -32.31 -33.18
CA ASP A 418 -23.64 -31.44 -32.95
C ASP A 418 -23.30 -30.29 -32.00
N ASP A 419 -23.72 -29.07 -32.33
CA ASP A 419 -23.48 -27.90 -31.47
C ASP A 419 -24.55 -27.82 -30.36
N LEU A 420 -24.12 -27.93 -29.11
CA LEU A 420 -25.00 -27.79 -27.94
C LEU A 420 -25.43 -26.34 -27.70
N LYS A 421 -24.74 -25.35 -28.29
CA LYS A 421 -25.08 -23.94 -28.12
C LYS A 421 -26.51 -23.63 -28.56
N ASP A 422 -26.97 -24.27 -29.63
CA ASP A 422 -28.30 -24.05 -30.21
C ASP A 422 -29.36 -25.06 -29.76
N GLN A 423 -28.99 -25.98 -28.86
CA GLN A 423 -29.82 -27.08 -28.43
C GLN A 423 -30.15 -26.98 -26.94
N LEU A 424 -31.44 -26.94 -26.62
CA LEU A 424 -31.92 -27.09 -25.26
C LEU A 424 -32.11 -28.58 -24.96
N ILE A 425 -31.15 -29.17 -24.23
CA ILE A 425 -31.22 -30.59 -23.82
C ILE A 425 -31.99 -30.70 -22.51
N ILE A 426 -33.12 -31.39 -22.53
CA ILE A 426 -34.03 -31.51 -21.39
C ILE A 426 -34.04 -32.93 -20.85
N ASP A 427 -33.95 -33.05 -19.53
CA ASP A 427 -34.10 -34.31 -18.81
C ASP A 427 -35.53 -34.42 -18.25
N PHE A 428 -36.42 -35.05 -19.01
CA PHE A 428 -37.80 -35.30 -18.56
C PHE A 428 -37.87 -36.29 -17.40
N GLY A 429 -36.81 -37.06 -17.17
CA GLY A 429 -36.69 -37.95 -16.01
C GLY A 429 -36.20 -37.25 -14.75
N GLY A 430 -35.54 -36.09 -14.88
CA GLY A 430 -34.94 -35.28 -13.82
C GLY A 430 -33.78 -35.94 -13.05
N ASN A 431 -33.38 -37.15 -13.43
CA ASN A 431 -32.45 -37.96 -12.67
C ASN A 431 -31.08 -38.07 -13.33
N PHE A 432 -31.00 -38.11 -14.66
CA PHE A 432 -29.76 -38.45 -15.35
C PHE A 432 -28.70 -37.35 -15.18
N LEU A 433 -29.02 -36.10 -15.57
CA LEU A 433 -28.04 -35.02 -15.55
C LEU A 433 -27.51 -34.76 -14.13
N LYS A 434 -28.41 -34.78 -13.13
CA LYS A 434 -28.08 -34.59 -11.71
C LYS A 434 -27.31 -35.77 -11.11
N GLU A 435 -27.72 -37.02 -11.40
CA GLU A 435 -27.07 -38.23 -10.87
C GLU A 435 -25.61 -38.35 -11.33
N TYR A 436 -25.37 -38.03 -12.60
CA TYR A 436 -24.05 -38.04 -13.23
C TYR A 436 -23.28 -36.72 -13.07
N GLY A 437 -23.87 -35.73 -12.39
CA GLY A 437 -23.22 -34.51 -11.97
C GLY A 437 -22.96 -33.50 -13.07
N PHE A 438 -23.74 -33.51 -14.16
CA PHE A 438 -23.74 -32.43 -15.14
C PHE A 438 -24.49 -31.22 -14.59
N ALA A 439 -24.02 -30.02 -14.95
CA ALA A 439 -24.69 -28.79 -14.55
C ALA A 439 -26.07 -28.70 -15.22
N THR A 440 -27.08 -28.33 -14.44
CA THR A 440 -28.47 -28.20 -14.92
C THR A 440 -29.03 -26.81 -14.63
N LYS A 441 -29.77 -26.25 -15.59
CA LYS A 441 -30.61 -25.06 -15.43
C LYS A 441 -32.08 -25.46 -15.40
N GLU A 442 -32.89 -24.76 -14.59
CA GLU A 442 -34.33 -24.97 -14.56
C GLU A 442 -35.00 -24.15 -15.68
N ILE A 443 -35.96 -24.76 -16.37
CA ILE A 443 -36.74 -24.12 -17.44
C ILE A 443 -38.24 -24.30 -17.18
N GLY A 444 -39.02 -23.26 -17.46
CA GLY A 444 -40.48 -23.33 -17.37
C GLY A 444 -41.09 -24.07 -18.56
N ALA A 445 -42.09 -24.90 -18.32
CA ALA A 445 -42.86 -25.58 -19.36
C ALA A 445 -44.34 -25.74 -18.96
N TYR A 446 -45.23 -25.90 -19.93
CA TYR A 446 -46.60 -26.35 -19.67
C TYR A 446 -46.72 -27.85 -19.91
N LYS A 447 -47.37 -28.54 -18.98
CA LYS A 447 -47.66 -29.98 -19.02
C LYS A 447 -49.16 -30.19 -19.17
N ILE A 448 -49.57 -30.95 -20.18
CA ILE A 448 -50.96 -31.25 -20.51
C ILE A 448 -51.11 -32.78 -20.57
N SER A 449 -52.17 -33.36 -19.99
CA SER A 449 -52.45 -34.80 -20.14
C SER A 449 -52.94 -35.10 -21.57
N THR A 450 -52.43 -36.16 -22.20
CA THR A 450 -52.91 -36.55 -23.54
C THR A 450 -54.39 -36.91 -23.57
N ASP A 451 -54.96 -37.29 -22.42
CA ASP A 451 -56.38 -37.61 -22.26
C ASP A 451 -57.27 -36.35 -22.11
N ASP A 452 -56.67 -35.20 -21.75
CA ASP A 452 -57.39 -33.94 -21.49
C ASP A 452 -57.43 -33.01 -22.71
N VAL A 453 -56.75 -33.37 -23.82
CA VAL A 453 -56.70 -32.54 -25.03
C VAL A 453 -58.05 -32.52 -25.73
N VAL A 454 -58.60 -31.32 -25.89
CA VAL A 454 -59.86 -31.06 -26.62
C VAL A 454 -59.60 -30.15 -27.81
N SER A 455 -60.33 -30.34 -28.91
CA SER A 455 -60.17 -29.49 -30.10
C SER A 455 -60.36 -28.01 -29.77
N GLY A 456 -59.43 -27.16 -30.20
CA GLY A 456 -59.44 -25.75 -29.82
C GLY A 456 -58.40 -24.92 -30.57
N SER A 457 -58.17 -23.70 -30.07
CA SER A 457 -57.14 -22.79 -30.59
C SER A 457 -56.37 -22.16 -29.43
N ILE A 458 -55.03 -22.11 -29.56
CA ILE A 458 -54.15 -21.41 -28.63
C ILE A 458 -53.59 -20.18 -29.32
N GLU A 459 -53.74 -19.02 -28.68
CA GLU A 459 -53.12 -17.78 -29.13
C GLU A 459 -52.01 -17.36 -28.17
N PHE A 460 -50.85 -17.01 -28.71
CA PHE A 460 -49.75 -16.45 -27.93
C PHE A 460 -49.10 -15.29 -28.65
N THR A 461 -48.56 -14.35 -27.88
CA THR A 461 -47.88 -13.16 -28.40
C THR A 461 -46.43 -13.16 -27.95
N ILE A 462 -45.52 -12.97 -28.91
CA ILE A 462 -44.08 -12.78 -28.71
C ILE A 462 -43.64 -11.66 -29.67
N ASP A 463 -42.81 -10.73 -29.20
CA ASP A 463 -42.30 -9.60 -29.99
C ASP A 463 -43.38 -8.86 -30.81
N ASP A 464 -44.52 -8.53 -30.16
CA ASP A 464 -45.70 -7.89 -30.76
C ASP A 464 -46.39 -8.65 -31.92
N ASN A 465 -46.01 -9.91 -32.17
CA ASN A 465 -46.64 -10.79 -33.15
C ASN A 465 -47.52 -11.84 -32.45
N THR A 466 -48.79 -11.92 -32.87
CA THR A 466 -49.73 -12.94 -32.36
C THR A 466 -49.72 -14.16 -33.28
N TYR A 467 -49.54 -15.33 -32.68
CA TYR A 467 -49.57 -16.63 -33.34
C TYR A 467 -50.79 -17.41 -32.86
N THR A 468 -51.60 -17.92 -33.80
CA THR A 468 -52.76 -18.77 -33.52
C THR A 468 -52.44 -20.20 -33.95
N ILE A 469 -52.64 -21.15 -33.03
CA ILE A 469 -52.44 -22.58 -33.25
C ILE A 469 -53.79 -23.26 -33.14
N ASP A 470 -54.35 -23.70 -34.26
CA ASP A 470 -55.57 -24.50 -34.29
C ASP A 470 -55.22 -26.00 -34.21
N PHE A 471 -56.02 -26.79 -33.49
CA PHE A 471 -55.77 -28.23 -33.35
C PHE A 471 -57.08 -29.01 -33.12
N ASN A 472 -57.15 -30.22 -33.67
CA ASN A 472 -58.32 -31.10 -33.51
C ASN A 472 -58.05 -32.28 -32.57
N ASP A 473 -56.78 -32.69 -32.45
CA ASP A 473 -56.31 -33.79 -31.62
C ASP A 473 -54.87 -33.56 -31.14
N ASN A 474 -54.32 -34.52 -30.39
CA ASN A 474 -52.96 -34.46 -29.83
C ASN A 474 -51.88 -34.29 -30.91
N THR A 475 -52.06 -34.97 -32.05
CA THR A 475 -51.08 -34.98 -33.13
C THR A 475 -51.07 -33.63 -33.85
N ASP A 476 -52.26 -33.06 -34.09
CA ASP A 476 -52.43 -31.72 -34.63
C ASP A 476 -51.81 -30.67 -33.69
N LEU A 477 -52.07 -30.76 -32.37
CA LEU A 477 -51.51 -29.83 -31.39
C LEU A 477 -49.97 -29.81 -31.43
N ILE A 478 -49.35 -30.99 -31.40
CA ILE A 478 -47.89 -31.12 -31.41
C ILE A 478 -47.30 -30.64 -32.74
N ASN A 479 -47.86 -31.07 -33.87
CA ASN A 479 -47.34 -30.70 -35.18
C ASN A 479 -47.50 -29.21 -35.47
N ASN A 480 -48.63 -28.61 -35.09
CA ASN A 480 -48.90 -27.20 -35.33
C ASN A 480 -48.09 -26.29 -34.38
N ILE A 481 -47.80 -26.73 -33.15
CA ILE A 481 -46.81 -26.04 -32.30
C ILE A 481 -45.40 -26.14 -32.91
N ASN A 482 -44.98 -27.34 -33.34
CA ASN A 482 -43.61 -27.54 -33.82
C ASN A 482 -43.32 -26.85 -35.18
N SER A 483 -44.36 -26.58 -35.98
CA SER A 483 -44.25 -25.96 -37.31
C SER A 483 -44.75 -24.51 -37.39
N GLY A 484 -45.68 -24.09 -36.52
CA GLY A 484 -46.42 -22.82 -36.65
C GLY A 484 -45.95 -21.67 -35.77
N THR A 485 -45.00 -21.88 -34.85
CA THR A 485 -44.65 -20.92 -33.78
C THR A 485 -43.42 -20.06 -34.05
N GLY A 486 -42.96 -19.97 -35.30
CA GLY A 486 -41.69 -19.30 -35.63
C GLY A 486 -40.44 -19.94 -34.99
N GLY A 487 -40.62 -21.09 -34.33
CA GLY A 487 -39.59 -21.78 -33.57
C GLY A 487 -39.38 -21.25 -32.15
N TYR A 488 -40.29 -20.45 -31.59
CA TYR A 488 -40.22 -19.97 -30.20
C TYR A 488 -40.71 -21.00 -29.18
N LEU A 489 -41.68 -21.84 -29.57
CA LEU A 489 -42.25 -22.90 -28.75
C LEU A 489 -42.15 -24.24 -29.47
N LYS A 490 -41.89 -25.30 -28.70
CA LYS A 490 -41.89 -26.67 -29.19
C LYS A 490 -42.74 -27.55 -28.27
N ALA A 491 -43.37 -28.56 -28.83
CA ALA A 491 -44.21 -29.52 -28.13
C ALA A 491 -43.63 -30.94 -28.25
N VAL A 492 -43.58 -31.65 -27.11
CA VAL A 492 -43.11 -33.03 -27.02
C VAL A 492 -44.12 -33.88 -26.28
N GLU A 493 -44.54 -35.01 -26.86
CA GLU A 493 -45.30 -36.03 -26.13
C GLU A 493 -44.33 -36.98 -25.41
N TYR A 494 -44.48 -37.08 -24.10
CA TYR A 494 -43.67 -37.94 -23.26
C TYR A 494 -44.49 -38.51 -22.08
N ASP A 495 -44.51 -39.84 -21.94
CA ASP A 495 -45.15 -40.58 -20.83
C ASP A 495 -46.64 -40.23 -20.61
N GLY A 496 -47.41 -40.07 -21.69
CA GLY A 496 -48.84 -39.71 -21.64
C GLY A 496 -49.12 -38.23 -21.35
N PHE A 497 -48.12 -37.37 -21.49
CA PHE A 497 -48.26 -35.92 -21.34
C PHE A 497 -47.63 -35.18 -22.53
N ILE A 498 -48.21 -34.04 -22.90
CA ILE A 498 -47.66 -33.10 -23.86
C ILE A 498 -46.99 -31.96 -23.09
N TYR A 499 -45.72 -31.72 -23.38
CA TYR A 499 -44.92 -30.64 -22.81
C TYR A 499 -44.73 -29.53 -23.84
N ILE A 500 -45.17 -28.31 -23.53
CA ILE A 500 -44.93 -27.11 -24.34
C ILE A 500 -43.79 -26.33 -23.71
N ILE A 501 -42.71 -26.14 -24.47
CA ILE A 501 -41.42 -25.72 -23.95
C ILE A 501 -40.87 -24.56 -24.80
N PRO A 502 -40.31 -23.52 -24.19
CA PRO A 502 -39.64 -22.44 -24.92
C PRO A 502 -38.31 -22.90 -25.51
N THR A 503 -37.96 -22.38 -26.67
CA THR A 503 -36.66 -22.66 -27.31
C THR A 503 -35.61 -21.63 -26.89
N ASN A 504 -34.38 -21.79 -27.38
CA ASN A 504 -33.29 -20.81 -27.22
C ASN A 504 -33.55 -19.45 -27.89
N LYS A 505 -34.60 -19.32 -28.71
CA LYS A 505 -35.04 -18.02 -29.24
C LYS A 505 -35.79 -17.17 -28.22
N VAL A 506 -36.27 -17.78 -27.14
CA VAL A 506 -36.97 -17.10 -26.06
C VAL A 506 -35.92 -16.61 -25.05
N PRO A 507 -35.89 -15.32 -24.69
CA PRO A 507 -34.93 -14.79 -23.72
C PRO A 507 -34.94 -15.60 -22.42
N ASN A 508 -33.76 -16.00 -21.95
CA ASN A 508 -33.55 -16.85 -20.76
C ASN A 508 -34.27 -18.22 -20.79
N ASN A 509 -34.78 -18.66 -21.94
CA ASN A 509 -35.69 -19.82 -22.02
C ASN A 509 -36.87 -19.70 -21.03
N ASP A 510 -37.29 -18.48 -20.71
CA ASP A 510 -38.35 -18.24 -19.74
C ASP A 510 -39.70 -18.16 -20.45
N ILE A 511 -40.56 -19.13 -20.16
CA ILE A 511 -41.89 -19.21 -20.74
C ILE A 511 -42.81 -18.06 -20.31
N ASP A 512 -42.50 -17.36 -19.20
CA ASP A 512 -43.27 -16.20 -18.74
C ASP A 512 -43.12 -14.98 -19.63
N THR A 513 -42.09 -14.95 -20.47
CA THR A 513 -41.94 -13.92 -21.50
C THR A 513 -42.96 -14.06 -22.63
N ILE A 514 -43.64 -15.20 -22.70
CA ILE A 514 -44.66 -15.49 -23.72
C ILE A 514 -46.04 -15.21 -23.14
N VAL A 515 -46.71 -14.18 -23.67
CA VAL A 515 -48.06 -13.85 -23.25
C VAL A 515 -49.03 -14.79 -23.97
N LEU A 516 -49.53 -15.79 -23.25
CA LEU A 516 -50.60 -16.66 -23.72
C LEU A 516 -51.94 -15.90 -23.63
N ASN A 517 -52.44 -15.43 -24.76
CA ASN A 517 -53.68 -14.63 -24.86
C ASN A 517 -54.93 -15.53 -24.85
N ASN A 518 -55.01 -16.52 -23.97
CA ASN A 518 -56.25 -17.26 -23.73
C ASN A 518 -56.21 -18.11 -22.43
N ILE A 519 -55.75 -17.51 -21.32
CA ILE A 519 -55.64 -18.22 -20.02
C ILE A 519 -57.00 -18.73 -19.52
N GLU A 520 -58.13 -18.13 -19.92
CA GLU A 520 -59.49 -18.62 -19.60
C GLU A 520 -60.08 -19.58 -20.66
N GLY A 521 -59.33 -19.92 -21.73
CA GLY A 521 -59.77 -20.76 -22.85
C GLY A 521 -59.20 -22.18 -22.86
N SER A 522 -58.88 -22.71 -24.05
CA SER A 522 -58.54 -24.13 -24.29
C SER A 522 -57.41 -24.69 -23.41
N LEU A 523 -56.44 -23.89 -22.94
CA LEU A 523 -55.40 -24.37 -22.00
C LEU A 523 -55.94 -24.68 -20.60
N SER A 524 -56.94 -23.92 -20.13
CA SER A 524 -57.65 -24.20 -18.88
C SER A 524 -58.58 -25.40 -19.02
N GLU A 525 -59.23 -25.57 -20.18
CA GLU A 525 -60.06 -26.76 -20.48
C GLU A 525 -59.23 -28.05 -20.54
N MET A 526 -57.97 -27.96 -20.98
CA MET A 526 -57.02 -29.08 -21.04
C MET A 526 -56.24 -29.32 -19.72
N ASN A 527 -56.62 -28.65 -18.62
CA ASN A 527 -55.92 -28.72 -17.33
C ASN A 527 -54.40 -28.49 -17.41
N ALA A 528 -53.94 -27.56 -18.25
CA ALA A 528 -52.51 -27.31 -18.43
C ALA A 528 -51.85 -26.85 -17.12
N GLN A 529 -50.82 -27.58 -16.68
CA GLN A 529 -50.06 -27.27 -15.47
C GLN A 529 -48.73 -26.65 -15.83
N LYS A 530 -48.39 -25.51 -15.23
CA LYS A 530 -47.03 -24.96 -15.34
C LYS A 530 -46.09 -25.75 -14.43
N ILE A 531 -45.01 -26.26 -14.99
CA ILE A 531 -43.99 -27.05 -14.32
C ILE A 531 -42.60 -26.49 -14.61
N THR A 532 -41.61 -26.95 -13.85
CA THR A 532 -40.19 -26.71 -14.11
C THR A 532 -39.53 -28.02 -14.54
N LEU A 533 -38.76 -27.96 -15.63
CA LEU A 533 -37.95 -29.07 -16.13
C LEU A 533 -36.47 -28.77 -15.94
N ASP A 534 -35.67 -29.82 -15.78
CA ASP A 534 -34.22 -29.70 -15.73
C ASP A 534 -33.65 -29.76 -17.15
N ALA A 535 -32.83 -28.79 -17.52
CA ALA A 535 -32.11 -28.76 -18.79
C ALA A 535 -30.60 -28.69 -18.56
N LEU A 536 -29.81 -29.15 -19.51
CA LEU A 536 -28.34 -29.04 -19.47
C LEU A 536 -27.92 -27.57 -19.46
N ASP A 537 -27.06 -27.19 -18.53
CA ASP A 537 -26.46 -25.85 -18.48
C ASP A 537 -25.16 -25.82 -19.26
N VAL A 538 -25.16 -25.04 -20.35
CA VAL A 538 -24.01 -24.82 -21.24
C VAL A 538 -23.42 -23.42 -21.09
N SER A 539 -23.90 -22.61 -20.12
CA SER A 539 -23.49 -21.22 -19.94
C SER A 539 -22.03 -21.03 -19.49
N LYS A 540 -21.42 -22.10 -18.95
CA LYS A 540 -20.02 -22.11 -18.49
C LYS A 540 -19.24 -23.16 -19.27
N PRO A 541 -18.87 -22.88 -20.54
CA PRO A 541 -18.15 -23.84 -21.34
C PRO A 541 -16.78 -24.14 -20.73
N THR A 542 -16.39 -25.41 -20.81
CA THR A 542 -15.02 -25.84 -20.45
C THR A 542 -14.02 -25.28 -21.45
N LEU A 543 -12.78 -25.05 -21.01
CA LEU A 543 -11.71 -24.50 -21.85
C LEU A 543 -11.45 -25.35 -23.11
N ASN A 544 -11.81 -26.62 -23.12
CA ASN A 544 -11.72 -27.47 -24.31
C ASN A 544 -12.54 -26.91 -25.48
N ASN A 545 -13.72 -26.34 -25.23
CA ASN A 545 -14.53 -25.73 -26.28
C ASN A 545 -13.86 -24.48 -26.90
N LEU A 546 -12.90 -23.88 -26.20
CA LEU A 546 -12.09 -22.76 -26.69
C LEU A 546 -10.77 -23.22 -27.33
N LEU A 547 -10.13 -24.25 -26.75
CA LEU A 547 -8.80 -24.72 -27.14
C LEU A 547 -8.80 -25.77 -28.26
N GLY A 548 -9.90 -26.50 -28.42
CA GLY A 548 -10.00 -27.63 -29.35
C GLY A 548 -9.06 -28.80 -29.02
N THR A 549 -8.64 -28.94 -27.76
CA THR A 549 -7.77 -30.02 -27.31
C THR A 549 -8.15 -30.54 -25.92
N ASN A 550 -8.11 -31.86 -25.80
CA ASN A 550 -8.30 -32.57 -24.53
C ASN A 550 -6.99 -32.74 -23.75
N GLU A 551 -5.85 -32.39 -24.34
CA GLU A 551 -4.55 -32.52 -23.69
C GLU A 551 -4.34 -31.42 -22.66
N LYS A 552 -3.77 -31.79 -21.51
CA LYS A 552 -3.41 -30.83 -20.47
C LYS A 552 -2.44 -29.79 -21.00
N VAL A 553 -2.72 -28.54 -20.68
CA VAL A 553 -1.89 -27.40 -21.08
C VAL A 553 -1.19 -26.85 -19.84
N GLU A 554 0.07 -26.44 -20.01
CA GLU A 554 0.81 -25.75 -18.96
C GLU A 554 0.97 -24.27 -19.30
N MET A 555 0.73 -23.42 -18.31
CA MET A 555 1.14 -22.03 -18.28
C MET A 555 2.14 -21.84 -17.15
N SER A 556 3.04 -20.87 -17.25
CA SER A 556 3.90 -20.49 -16.15
C SER A 556 4.06 -18.99 -16.03
N ILE A 557 4.04 -18.50 -14.79
CA ILE A 557 4.25 -17.10 -14.44
C ILE A 557 5.44 -17.05 -13.49
N ASN A 558 6.51 -16.36 -13.89
CA ASN A 558 7.78 -16.29 -13.16
C ASN A 558 8.33 -17.67 -12.73
N GLY A 559 8.10 -18.70 -13.56
CA GLY A 559 8.55 -20.07 -13.32
C GLY A 559 7.64 -20.92 -12.45
N ILE A 560 6.59 -20.36 -11.82
CA ILE A 560 5.52 -21.17 -11.22
C ILE A 560 4.66 -21.77 -12.32
N LYS A 561 4.49 -23.09 -12.29
CA LYS A 561 3.62 -23.81 -13.22
C LYS A 561 2.17 -23.77 -12.77
N ILE A 562 1.29 -23.49 -13.71
CA ILE A 562 -0.17 -23.56 -13.60
C ILE A 562 -0.61 -24.68 -14.54
N GLU A 563 -1.12 -25.76 -13.97
CA GLU A 563 -1.66 -26.89 -14.72
C GLU A 563 -3.12 -26.61 -15.08
N ILE A 564 -3.41 -26.66 -16.38
CA ILE A 564 -4.72 -26.40 -16.96
C ILE A 564 -5.21 -27.70 -17.58
N ASP A 565 -6.37 -28.15 -17.14
CA ASP A 565 -7.09 -29.31 -17.66
C ASP A 565 -8.28 -28.80 -18.48
N PRO A 566 -8.17 -28.76 -19.83
CA PRO A 566 -9.20 -28.17 -20.68
C PRO A 566 -10.57 -28.83 -20.54
N LEU A 567 -10.61 -30.12 -20.16
CA LEU A 567 -11.87 -30.83 -20.00
C LEU A 567 -12.59 -30.41 -18.72
N LYS A 568 -11.86 -30.00 -17.67
CA LYS A 568 -12.45 -29.69 -16.37
C LYS A 568 -12.54 -28.19 -16.09
N ASP A 569 -11.49 -27.46 -16.42
CA ASP A 569 -11.37 -26.05 -16.08
C ASP A 569 -12.17 -25.19 -17.05
N THR A 570 -12.85 -24.18 -16.51
CA THR A 570 -13.47 -23.08 -17.24
C THR A 570 -12.54 -21.87 -17.30
N ALA A 571 -12.90 -20.84 -18.07
CA ALA A 571 -12.16 -19.58 -18.07
C ALA A 571 -12.09 -18.93 -16.67
N ASN A 572 -13.16 -19.05 -15.88
CA ASN A 572 -13.17 -18.56 -14.49
C ASN A 572 -12.22 -19.37 -13.59
N ASP A 573 -12.16 -20.70 -13.75
CA ASP A 573 -11.21 -21.53 -12.99
C ASP A 573 -9.77 -21.17 -13.33
N LEU A 574 -9.48 -20.81 -14.59
CA LEU A 574 -8.16 -20.31 -14.98
C LEU A 574 -7.83 -18.98 -14.31
N VAL A 575 -8.78 -18.05 -14.24
CA VAL A 575 -8.61 -16.80 -13.49
C VAL A 575 -8.27 -17.08 -12.02
N GLU A 576 -9.04 -17.95 -11.36
CA GLU A 576 -8.81 -18.33 -9.97
C GLU A 576 -7.42 -18.95 -9.78
N LYS A 577 -7.01 -19.86 -10.68
CA LYS A 577 -5.67 -20.49 -10.64
C LYS A 577 -4.54 -19.47 -10.82
N ILE A 578 -4.69 -18.50 -11.71
CA ILE A 578 -3.69 -17.43 -11.91
C ILE A 578 -3.60 -16.55 -10.67
N ASN A 579 -4.74 -16.08 -10.15
CA ASN A 579 -4.79 -15.23 -8.97
C ASN A 579 -4.25 -15.94 -7.72
N ALA A 580 -4.49 -17.25 -7.59
CA ALA A 580 -3.95 -18.06 -6.50
C ALA A 580 -2.42 -18.17 -6.50
N THR A 581 -1.74 -17.93 -7.63
CA THR A 581 -0.26 -17.99 -7.67
C THR A 581 0.42 -16.88 -6.88
N ASN A 582 -0.26 -15.74 -6.65
CA ASN A 582 0.29 -14.55 -6.01
C ASN A 582 1.62 -14.06 -6.64
N MET A 583 1.86 -14.34 -7.92
CA MET A 583 3.11 -14.01 -8.63
C MET A 583 3.11 -12.59 -9.20
N GLY A 584 2.32 -11.69 -8.61
CA GLY A 584 2.15 -10.31 -9.05
C GLY A 584 1.39 -10.15 -10.36
N VAL A 585 0.77 -11.19 -10.92
CA VAL A 585 -0.12 -11.06 -12.07
C VAL A 585 -1.54 -11.36 -11.61
N THR A 586 -2.47 -10.47 -11.93
CA THR A 586 -3.90 -10.71 -11.69
C THR A 586 -4.60 -10.95 -13.01
N ALA A 587 -5.56 -11.87 -13.01
CA ALA A 587 -6.44 -12.18 -14.12
C ALA A 587 -7.88 -11.81 -13.76
N SER A 588 -8.65 -11.38 -14.75
CA SER A 588 -10.10 -11.21 -14.64
C SER A 588 -10.75 -11.46 -16.00
N ILE A 589 -12.07 -11.60 -16.03
CA ILE A 589 -12.84 -11.64 -17.28
C ILE A 589 -13.86 -10.50 -17.24
N THR A 590 -14.03 -9.78 -18.35
CA THR A 590 -15.05 -8.72 -18.47
C THR A 590 -16.44 -9.34 -18.65
N PRO A 591 -17.54 -8.58 -18.46
CA PRO A 591 -18.89 -9.11 -18.65
C PRO A 591 -19.16 -9.71 -20.04
N HIS A 592 -18.54 -9.19 -21.11
CA HIS A 592 -18.61 -9.76 -22.47
C HIS A 592 -17.55 -10.83 -22.75
N GLY A 593 -16.90 -11.37 -21.71
CA GLY A 593 -16.01 -12.52 -21.85
C GLY A 593 -14.58 -12.19 -22.29
N LYS A 594 -14.11 -10.93 -22.26
CA LYS A 594 -12.71 -10.64 -22.58
C LYS A 594 -11.81 -11.06 -21.42
N PHE A 595 -10.83 -11.91 -21.71
CA PHE A 595 -9.83 -12.30 -20.72
C PHE A 595 -8.80 -11.19 -20.53
N VAL A 596 -8.56 -10.77 -19.30
CA VAL A 596 -7.68 -9.64 -18.98
C VAL A 596 -6.59 -10.07 -18.02
N LEU A 597 -5.33 -9.79 -18.39
CA LEU A 597 -4.17 -9.90 -17.53
C LEU A 597 -3.72 -8.50 -17.10
N ARG A 598 -3.41 -8.34 -15.81
CA ARG A 598 -2.90 -7.10 -15.22
C ARG A 598 -1.65 -7.36 -14.40
N ALA A 599 -0.79 -6.36 -14.36
CA ALA A 599 0.27 -6.26 -13.39
C ALA A 599 -0.33 -6.03 -11.99
N GLY A 600 0.28 -6.66 -11.00
CA GLY A 600 -0.09 -6.58 -9.59
C GLY A 600 0.63 -5.46 -8.85
N ASN A 601 0.74 -5.62 -7.54
CA ASN A 601 0.83 -4.63 -6.46
C ASN A 601 1.85 -3.54 -6.40
N PHE A 602 2.73 -3.42 -7.38
CA PHE A 602 3.65 -2.31 -7.33
C PHE A 602 3.41 -1.52 -8.58
N VAL A 603 3.32 -0.20 -8.43
CA VAL A 603 3.46 0.73 -9.56
C VAL A 603 4.78 0.44 -10.32
N ASP A 604 5.73 -0.25 -9.67
CA ASP A 604 6.96 -0.82 -10.24
C ASP A 604 6.86 -2.25 -10.81
N PHE A 605 5.83 -2.99 -10.44
CA PHE A 605 5.52 -4.29 -11.01
C PHE A 605 4.73 -4.05 -12.29
N ASP A 606 5.35 -4.36 -13.42
CA ASP A 606 4.71 -4.30 -14.73
C ASP A 606 4.79 -5.69 -15.39
N LEU A 607 3.92 -5.93 -16.37
CA LEU A 607 3.94 -7.19 -17.10
C LEU A 607 5.23 -7.38 -17.90
N ALA A 608 5.93 -6.29 -18.27
CA ALA A 608 7.20 -6.37 -18.98
C ALA A 608 8.30 -7.02 -18.13
N ASN A 609 8.29 -6.83 -16.82
CA ASN A 609 9.26 -7.41 -15.88
C ASN A 609 8.88 -8.85 -15.44
N VAL A 610 7.77 -9.39 -15.94
CA VAL A 610 7.29 -10.74 -15.64
C VAL A 610 7.51 -11.67 -16.81
N VAL A 611 7.95 -12.89 -16.52
CA VAL A 611 8.05 -13.94 -17.53
C VAL A 611 6.78 -14.77 -17.54
N ILE A 612 5.93 -14.57 -18.55
CA ILE A 612 4.74 -15.39 -18.81
C ILE A 612 5.01 -16.31 -20.00
N LYS A 613 4.92 -17.62 -19.76
CA LYS A 613 5.05 -18.66 -20.79
C LYS A 613 3.83 -19.55 -20.81
N GLY A 614 3.46 -20.05 -21.98
CA GLY A 614 2.34 -20.96 -22.14
C GLY A 614 2.20 -21.41 -23.58
N ASN A 615 1.27 -22.32 -23.82
CA ASN A 615 0.96 -22.77 -25.18
C ASN A 615 0.37 -21.61 -26.02
N ALA A 616 0.83 -21.44 -27.26
CA ALA A 616 0.35 -20.33 -28.09
C ALA A 616 -1.15 -20.42 -28.39
N ASN A 617 -1.70 -21.63 -28.61
CA ASN A 617 -3.13 -21.84 -28.81
C ASN A 617 -3.96 -21.41 -27.60
N LEU A 618 -3.42 -21.54 -26.38
CA LEU A 618 -4.10 -21.04 -25.19
C LEU A 618 -4.21 -19.52 -25.22
N PHE A 619 -3.13 -18.82 -25.57
CA PHE A 619 -3.15 -17.37 -25.64
C PHE A 619 -3.98 -16.85 -26.83
N ASP A 620 -4.02 -17.58 -27.95
CA ASP A 620 -4.93 -17.29 -29.06
C ASP A 620 -6.39 -17.54 -28.68
N ALA A 621 -6.71 -18.63 -27.99
CA ALA A 621 -8.06 -18.91 -27.51
C ALA A 621 -8.57 -17.83 -26.53
N LEU A 622 -7.69 -17.31 -25.68
CA LEU A 622 -7.98 -16.17 -24.80
C LEU A 622 -8.01 -14.81 -25.53
N GLY A 623 -7.70 -14.79 -26.82
CA GLY A 623 -7.69 -13.59 -27.66
C GLY A 623 -6.56 -12.60 -27.33
N LEU A 624 -5.47 -13.06 -26.70
CA LEU A 624 -4.33 -12.23 -26.33
C LEU A 624 -3.36 -12.06 -27.49
N ILE A 625 -3.17 -13.08 -28.33
CA ILE A 625 -2.29 -13.05 -29.50
C ILE A 625 -2.97 -13.73 -30.71
N GLU A 626 -2.41 -13.58 -31.91
CA GLU A 626 -2.76 -14.40 -33.08
C GLU A 626 -1.56 -15.29 -33.45
N ASP A 627 -1.47 -16.48 -32.84
CA ASP A 627 -0.47 -17.50 -33.17
C ASP A 627 -1.11 -18.89 -33.11
N SER A 628 -1.05 -19.62 -34.23
CA SER A 628 -1.66 -20.95 -34.37
C SER A 628 -0.68 -22.10 -34.16
N SER A 629 0.47 -21.84 -33.52
CA SER A 629 1.48 -22.87 -33.23
C SER A 629 1.21 -23.58 -31.90
N ASN A 630 1.25 -24.92 -31.88
CA ASN A 630 1.11 -25.70 -30.63
C ASN A 630 2.34 -25.61 -29.71
N ASN A 631 3.24 -24.63 -29.92
CA ASN A 631 4.49 -24.51 -29.18
C ASN A 631 4.31 -23.66 -27.91
N ILE A 632 5.18 -23.89 -26.93
CA ILE A 632 5.29 -23.02 -25.76
C ILE A 632 6.00 -21.72 -26.19
N ILE A 633 5.33 -20.59 -26.01
CA ILE A 633 5.84 -19.27 -26.30
C ILE A 633 5.97 -18.45 -25.02
N THR A 634 6.82 -17.42 -25.06
CA THR A 634 6.94 -16.41 -24.00
C THR A 634 6.28 -15.13 -24.50
N ILE A 635 5.17 -14.74 -23.86
CA ILE A 635 4.37 -13.57 -24.28
C ILE A 635 4.79 -12.29 -23.56
N THR A 636 5.38 -12.41 -22.37
CA THR A 636 5.98 -11.29 -21.62
C THR A 636 7.28 -11.76 -20.99
N SER A 637 8.28 -10.88 -20.94
CA SER A 637 9.58 -11.09 -20.28
C SER A 637 10.41 -9.80 -20.30
N PRO A 638 11.31 -9.59 -19.33
CA PRO A 638 12.17 -8.40 -19.28
C PRO A 638 13.04 -8.20 -20.54
N ASP A 639 13.34 -9.28 -21.26
CA ASP A 639 14.22 -9.27 -22.44
C ASP A 639 13.49 -8.95 -23.75
N LEU A 640 12.16 -8.76 -23.73
CA LEU A 640 11.38 -8.43 -24.93
C LEU A 640 11.50 -6.95 -25.27
N SER A 641 11.87 -6.63 -26.51
CA SER A 641 11.84 -5.26 -27.02
C SER A 641 10.40 -4.72 -27.09
N PRO A 642 10.15 -3.44 -26.79
CA PRO A 642 8.82 -2.83 -26.88
C PRO A 642 8.11 -3.06 -28.23
N ASP A 643 8.84 -2.96 -29.34
CA ASP A 643 8.30 -3.19 -30.70
C ASP A 643 7.75 -4.61 -30.88
N ARG A 644 8.39 -5.59 -30.24
CA ARG A 644 7.97 -7.00 -30.30
C ARG A 644 6.71 -7.23 -29.48
N ILE A 645 6.59 -6.60 -28.31
CA ILE A 645 5.36 -6.60 -27.51
C ILE A 645 4.21 -6.02 -28.36
N GLU A 646 4.44 -4.89 -29.01
CA GLU A 646 3.43 -4.24 -29.85
C GLU A 646 3.00 -5.10 -31.04
N SER A 647 3.96 -5.74 -31.72
CA SER A 647 3.64 -6.66 -32.81
C SER A 647 2.86 -7.89 -32.34
N MET A 648 3.21 -8.47 -31.19
CA MET A 648 2.57 -9.67 -30.66
C MET A 648 1.12 -9.41 -30.21
N PHE A 649 0.88 -8.22 -29.65
CA PHE A 649 -0.41 -7.83 -29.09
C PHE A 649 -1.15 -6.80 -29.95
N SER A 650 -0.85 -6.71 -31.25
CA SER A 650 -1.41 -5.69 -32.16
C SER A 650 -2.94 -5.66 -32.25
N LYS A 651 -3.60 -6.75 -31.82
CA LYS A 651 -5.05 -6.88 -31.75
C LYS A 651 -5.62 -6.67 -30.35
N ALA A 652 -4.83 -6.87 -29.30
CA ALA A 652 -5.27 -6.79 -27.91
C ALA A 652 -5.35 -5.33 -27.44
N ASP A 653 -6.22 -5.05 -26.47
CA ASP A 653 -6.30 -3.74 -25.84
C ASP A 653 -5.23 -3.63 -24.73
N LEU A 654 -4.13 -2.95 -25.05
CA LEU A 654 -2.99 -2.74 -24.16
C LEU A 654 -3.13 -1.43 -23.38
N LEU A 655 -2.93 -1.50 -22.07
CA LEU A 655 -2.75 -0.30 -21.25
C LEU A 655 -1.27 -0.15 -20.88
N ARG A 656 -0.70 0.99 -21.28
CA ARG A 656 0.64 1.41 -20.88
C ARG A 656 0.55 2.61 -19.93
N ILE A 657 1.35 2.58 -18.88
CA ILE A 657 1.40 3.64 -17.87
C ILE A 657 2.80 4.23 -17.79
N ASP A 658 2.89 5.46 -17.28
CA ASP A 658 4.18 6.07 -16.94
C ASP A 658 4.82 5.31 -15.76
N LYS A 659 6.14 5.26 -15.73
CA LYS A 659 6.93 4.73 -14.62
C LYS A 659 6.93 5.67 -13.39
N GLU A 660 6.62 6.95 -13.58
CA GLU A 660 6.64 7.95 -12.52
C GLU A 660 5.39 7.93 -11.62
N ILE A 661 5.59 8.26 -10.33
CA ILE A 661 4.52 8.44 -9.33
C ILE A 661 3.75 9.74 -9.62
N GLY A 662 2.42 9.70 -9.46
CA GLY A 662 1.50 10.81 -9.69
C GLY A 662 0.50 10.55 -10.82
N LEU A 663 0.22 9.28 -11.14
CA LEU A 663 -0.76 8.86 -12.14
C LEU A 663 -2.16 9.40 -11.85
N ILE A 664 -2.50 9.57 -10.56
CA ILE A 664 -3.79 10.11 -10.13
C ILE A 664 -4.11 11.49 -10.74
N ASN A 665 -3.07 12.29 -11.05
CA ASN A 665 -3.23 13.61 -11.66
C ASN A 665 -3.66 13.56 -13.12
N GLN A 666 -3.49 12.42 -13.79
CA GLN A 666 -3.88 12.21 -15.18
C GLN A 666 -5.32 11.68 -15.28
N ILE A 667 -5.89 11.21 -14.17
CA ILE A 667 -7.24 10.65 -14.11
C ILE A 667 -8.26 11.77 -14.07
N SER A 668 -9.31 11.69 -14.87
CA SER A 668 -10.46 12.59 -14.80
C SER A 668 -11.71 11.87 -15.27
N VAL A 669 -12.90 12.34 -14.87
CA VAL A 669 -14.14 11.85 -15.48
C VAL A 669 -14.22 12.35 -16.91
N SER A 670 -14.73 11.53 -17.83
CA SER A 670 -14.83 11.90 -19.24
C SER A 670 -15.64 13.19 -19.44
N GLN A 671 -15.08 14.15 -20.18
CA GLN A 671 -15.70 15.46 -20.44
C GLN A 671 -17.10 15.34 -21.09
N ASN A 672 -17.31 14.31 -21.90
CA ASN A 672 -18.60 14.04 -22.54
C ASN A 672 -19.68 13.73 -21.51
N LEU A 673 -19.36 12.96 -20.47
CA LEU A 673 -20.28 12.62 -19.38
C LEU A 673 -20.51 13.79 -18.44
N MET A 674 -19.49 14.61 -18.18
CA MET A 674 -19.66 15.84 -17.41
C MET A 674 -20.58 16.85 -18.11
N SER A 675 -20.53 16.91 -19.44
CA SER A 675 -21.34 17.84 -20.23
C SER A 675 -22.75 17.31 -20.49
N ASN A 676 -22.90 16.00 -20.60
CA ASN A 676 -24.18 15.34 -20.82
C ASN A 676 -24.26 13.98 -20.08
N PRO A 677 -24.77 13.98 -18.84
CA PRO A 677 -24.92 12.76 -18.04
C PRO A 677 -25.94 11.77 -18.61
N SER A 678 -26.83 12.17 -19.52
CA SER A 678 -27.81 11.26 -20.13
C SER A 678 -27.16 10.20 -21.02
N LEU A 679 -25.91 10.40 -21.45
CA LEU A 679 -25.10 9.46 -22.23
C LEU A 679 -24.50 8.32 -21.40
N LEU A 680 -24.89 8.22 -20.13
CA LEU A 680 -24.35 7.23 -19.21
C LEU A 680 -24.78 5.81 -19.62
N ALA A 681 -23.81 4.91 -19.73
CA ALA A 681 -24.03 3.51 -20.08
C ALA A 681 -24.69 2.79 -18.89
N ILE A 682 -25.80 2.12 -19.15
CA ILE A 682 -26.61 1.44 -18.14
C ILE A 682 -26.82 -0.05 -18.46
N ASP A 683 -26.62 -0.44 -19.72
CA ASP A 683 -27.00 -1.76 -20.22
C ASP A 683 -25.82 -2.51 -20.83
N LEU A 684 -25.50 -3.72 -20.36
CA LEU A 684 -24.51 -4.62 -20.96
C LEU A 684 -25.10 -5.49 -22.07
N GLY A 685 -26.41 -5.40 -22.32
CA GLY A 685 -27.08 -6.18 -23.34
C GLY A 685 -27.16 -7.68 -23.03
N ILE A 686 -27.85 -8.39 -23.92
CA ILE A 686 -27.98 -9.84 -23.91
C ILE A 686 -27.34 -10.42 -25.17
N PHE A 687 -26.71 -11.59 -25.03
CA PHE A 687 -26.15 -12.32 -26.15
C PHE A 687 -27.25 -13.07 -26.90
N ASP A 688 -27.44 -12.77 -28.20
CA ASP A 688 -28.49 -13.34 -29.05
C ASP A 688 -28.07 -14.62 -29.81
N GLY A 689 -26.86 -15.12 -29.55
CA GLY A 689 -26.23 -16.23 -30.27
C GLY A 689 -25.10 -15.78 -31.21
N ASN A 690 -25.16 -14.54 -31.72
CA ASN A 690 -24.15 -13.96 -32.61
C ASN A 690 -23.50 -12.70 -32.05
N ASN A 691 -24.28 -11.78 -31.46
CA ASN A 691 -23.77 -10.53 -30.89
C ASN A 691 -24.54 -10.15 -29.62
N TYR A 692 -23.95 -9.25 -28.85
CA TYR A 692 -24.65 -8.60 -27.74
C TYR A 692 -25.58 -7.49 -28.28
N GLN A 693 -26.84 -7.51 -27.84
CA GLN A 693 -27.86 -6.51 -28.17
C GLN A 693 -28.37 -5.82 -26.89
N PRO A 694 -28.66 -4.52 -26.93
CA PRO A 694 -29.22 -3.83 -25.76
C PRO A 694 -30.61 -4.37 -25.41
N ILE A 695 -30.85 -4.58 -24.12
CA ILE A 695 -32.14 -4.98 -23.53
C ILE A 695 -33.07 -3.76 -23.48
N GLY A 696 -32.53 -2.57 -23.17
CA GLY A 696 -33.24 -1.29 -23.21
C GLY A 696 -33.03 -0.38 -21.99
N ALA A 697 -33.76 0.73 -21.98
CA ALA A 697 -33.55 1.87 -21.06
C ALA A 697 -33.77 1.57 -19.56
N GLY A 698 -34.38 0.43 -19.21
CA GLY A 698 -34.60 0.00 -17.82
C GLY A 698 -33.51 -0.91 -17.26
N SER A 699 -32.47 -1.23 -18.03
CA SER A 699 -31.37 -2.10 -17.60
C SER A 699 -30.43 -1.39 -16.62
N VAL A 700 -29.84 -2.17 -15.71
CA VAL A 700 -28.85 -1.72 -14.70
C VAL A 700 -27.58 -2.56 -14.70
N THR A 701 -27.44 -3.43 -15.68
CA THR A 701 -26.45 -4.51 -15.69
C THR A 701 -25.01 -4.00 -15.65
N VAL A 702 -24.70 -2.86 -16.28
CA VAL A 702 -23.38 -2.20 -16.19
C VAL A 702 -23.04 -1.88 -14.74
N TRP A 703 -23.98 -1.28 -14.02
CA TRP A 703 -23.77 -0.80 -12.66
C TRP A 703 -23.82 -1.92 -11.62
N ASP A 704 -24.53 -3.01 -11.89
CA ASP A 704 -24.43 -4.22 -11.09
C ASP A 704 -23.02 -4.81 -11.11
N GLN A 705 -22.40 -4.87 -12.29
CA GLN A 705 -21.01 -5.34 -12.43
C GLN A 705 -20.01 -4.37 -11.79
N ILE A 706 -20.19 -3.06 -11.96
CA ILE A 706 -19.33 -2.05 -11.30
C ILE A 706 -19.49 -2.12 -9.77
N THR A 707 -20.69 -2.36 -9.25
CA THR A 707 -20.94 -2.51 -7.81
C THR A 707 -20.21 -3.72 -7.23
N GLN A 708 -20.11 -4.82 -7.98
CA GLN A 708 -19.35 -6.00 -7.55
C GLN A 708 -17.85 -5.73 -7.40
N LEU A 709 -17.29 -4.77 -8.15
CA LEU A 709 -15.89 -4.36 -8.01
C LEU A 709 -15.57 -3.87 -6.59
N ARG A 710 -16.55 -3.31 -5.87
CA ARG A 710 -16.38 -2.82 -4.48
C ARG A 710 -15.75 -3.87 -3.56
N TYR A 711 -16.09 -5.14 -3.78
CA TYR A 711 -15.65 -6.29 -2.98
C TYR A 711 -14.77 -7.27 -3.74
N SER A 712 -14.68 -7.14 -5.07
CA SER A 712 -13.86 -8.02 -5.90
C SER A 712 -12.38 -7.83 -5.55
N PRO A 713 -11.66 -8.90 -5.19
CA PRO A 713 -10.28 -8.79 -4.77
C PRO A 713 -9.39 -8.59 -6.00
N ILE A 714 -9.07 -7.32 -6.29
CA ILE A 714 -8.24 -6.93 -7.44
C ILE A 714 -7.03 -6.10 -7.04
N LEU A 715 -7.10 -5.43 -5.88
CA LEU A 715 -6.00 -4.70 -5.26
C LEU A 715 -5.23 -5.61 -4.32
N ASP A 716 -4.04 -5.19 -3.93
CA ASP A 716 -3.16 -5.98 -3.07
C ASP A 716 -2.93 -7.43 -3.57
N ASN A 717 -2.64 -7.63 -4.85
CA ASN A 717 -2.25 -8.84 -5.57
C ASN A 717 -3.47 -9.75 -5.71
N GLY A 718 -4.64 -9.13 -5.89
CA GLY A 718 -5.90 -9.83 -5.92
C GLY A 718 -6.31 -10.35 -4.54
N ARG A 719 -5.99 -9.63 -3.47
CA ARG A 719 -6.35 -10.02 -2.09
C ARG A 719 -7.39 -9.11 -1.46
N LEU A 720 -7.45 -7.85 -1.87
CA LEU A 720 -8.32 -6.83 -1.28
C LEU A 720 -9.23 -6.22 -2.33
N GLY A 721 -10.48 -5.97 -1.95
CA GLY A 721 -11.36 -5.08 -2.71
C GLY A 721 -11.06 -3.60 -2.43
N PHE A 722 -11.64 -2.71 -3.22
CA PHE A 722 -11.47 -1.25 -3.05
C PHE A 722 -11.81 -0.76 -1.65
N SER A 723 -12.86 -1.31 -1.03
CA SER A 723 -13.28 -0.90 0.32
C SER A 723 -12.23 -1.25 1.37
N ASP A 724 -11.69 -2.47 1.30
CA ASP A 724 -10.72 -2.98 2.28
C ASP A 724 -9.35 -2.34 2.09
N PHE A 725 -8.97 -2.06 0.84
CA PHE A 725 -7.73 -1.36 0.52
C PHE A 725 -7.70 0.06 1.14
N LEU A 726 -8.75 0.86 0.93
CA LEU A 726 -8.84 2.19 1.56
C LEU A 726 -8.84 2.11 3.08
N ALA A 727 -9.58 1.15 3.65
CA ALA A 727 -9.59 0.95 5.10
C ALA A 727 -8.21 0.57 5.65
N ASN A 728 -7.47 -0.28 4.94
CA ASN A 728 -6.11 -0.68 5.31
C ASN A 728 -5.12 0.49 5.20
N MET A 729 -5.19 1.31 4.15
CA MET A 729 -4.37 2.51 4.02
C MET A 729 -4.59 3.48 5.20
N ILE A 730 -5.85 3.78 5.52
CA ILE A 730 -6.21 4.67 6.64
C ILE A 730 -5.72 4.06 7.97
N THR A 731 -5.90 2.74 8.15
CA THR A 731 -5.45 2.03 9.35
C THR A 731 -3.93 2.03 9.48
N GLU A 732 -3.20 1.82 8.39
CA GLU A 732 -1.73 1.83 8.38
C GLU A 732 -1.19 3.19 8.83
N ILE A 733 -1.74 4.27 8.27
CA ILE A 733 -1.38 5.64 8.65
C ILE A 733 -1.65 5.88 10.14
N GLY A 734 -2.85 5.52 10.61
CA GLY A 734 -3.23 5.67 12.03
C GLY A 734 -2.37 4.85 12.98
N VAL A 735 -2.02 3.61 12.63
CA VAL A 735 -1.14 2.74 13.44
C VAL A 735 0.29 3.28 13.46
N LYS A 736 0.81 3.76 12.32
CA LYS A 736 2.13 4.40 12.26
C LYS A 736 2.16 5.69 13.07
N GLY A 737 1.10 6.51 13.01
CA GLY A 737 0.95 7.73 13.81
C GLY A 737 0.92 7.44 15.31
N GLU A 738 0.10 6.48 15.74
CA GLU A 738 0.02 6.05 17.14
C GLU A 738 1.37 5.46 17.63
N THR A 739 2.02 4.66 16.79
CA THR A 739 3.34 4.07 17.11
C THR A 739 4.40 5.15 17.26
N ALA A 740 4.45 6.11 16.34
CA ALA A 740 5.37 7.25 16.40
C ALA A 740 5.11 8.10 17.65
N GLN A 741 3.84 8.35 18.00
CA GLN A 741 3.48 9.08 19.22
C GLN A 741 3.96 8.35 20.48
N LYS A 742 3.74 7.04 20.59
CA LYS A 742 4.21 6.23 21.72
C LYS A 742 5.73 6.26 21.82
N MET A 743 6.44 6.09 20.71
CA MET A 743 7.90 6.13 20.68
C MET A 743 8.47 7.51 21.04
N LYS A 744 7.82 8.59 20.58
CA LYS A 744 8.12 9.96 20.98
C LYS A 744 7.98 10.13 22.48
N LEU A 745 6.83 9.79 23.06
CA LEU A 745 6.56 9.95 24.50
C LEU A 745 7.53 9.12 25.37
N ASN A 746 7.86 7.89 24.93
CA ASN A 746 8.85 7.06 25.61
C ASN A 746 10.24 7.72 25.60
N SER A 747 10.66 8.23 24.44
CA SER A 747 11.96 8.91 24.28
C SER A 747 11.99 10.23 25.06
N GLU A 748 10.87 10.95 25.10
CA GLU A 748 10.71 12.21 25.86
C GLU A 748 10.83 11.98 27.37
N SER A 749 10.15 10.95 27.88
CA SER A 749 10.23 10.57 29.29
C SER A 749 11.65 10.17 29.69
N LEU A 750 12.32 9.36 28.87
CA LEU A 750 13.70 8.96 29.12
C LEU A 750 14.65 10.15 29.08
N ASN A 751 14.56 10.99 28.04
CA ASN A 751 15.37 12.20 27.93
C ASN A 751 15.15 13.15 29.11
N SER A 752 13.91 13.29 29.59
CA SER A 752 13.58 14.10 30.77
C SER A 752 14.23 13.55 32.05
N GLN A 753 14.19 12.24 32.27
CA GLN A 753 14.87 11.61 33.41
C GLN A 753 16.38 11.83 33.37
N ILE A 754 17.01 11.62 32.20
CA ILE A 754 18.45 11.86 32.02
C ILE A 754 18.79 13.34 32.22
N THR A 755 17.94 14.25 31.73
CA THR A 755 18.12 15.69 31.93
C THR A 755 18.13 16.05 33.41
N ILE A 756 17.19 15.52 34.19
CA ILE A 756 17.11 15.77 35.64
C ILE A 756 18.37 15.25 36.37
N GLU A 757 18.83 14.03 36.05
CA GLU A 757 20.05 13.49 36.65
C GLU A 757 21.30 14.27 36.24
N ARG A 758 21.37 14.69 34.97
CA ARG A 758 22.44 15.54 34.45
C ARG A 758 22.48 16.88 35.19
N GLU A 759 21.34 17.57 35.31
CA GLU A 759 21.20 18.83 36.06
C GLU A 759 21.54 18.68 37.55
N ARG A 760 21.19 17.54 38.17
CA ARG A 760 21.56 17.26 39.57
C ARG A 760 23.08 17.23 39.77
N VAL A 761 23.82 16.70 38.79
CA VAL A 761 25.28 16.59 38.86
C VAL A 761 25.95 17.93 38.52
N MET A 762 25.65 18.49 37.35
CA MET A 762 26.38 19.65 36.81
C MET A 762 25.77 21.00 37.20
N GLY A 763 24.54 21.02 37.69
CA GLY A 763 23.80 22.24 38.01
C GLY A 763 24.42 23.04 39.16
N VAL A 764 24.12 24.34 39.16
CA VAL A 764 24.56 25.29 40.19
C VAL A 764 23.44 25.49 41.20
N SER A 765 23.63 25.02 42.42
CA SER A 765 22.75 25.32 43.54
C SER A 765 23.13 26.66 44.15
N ILE A 766 22.25 27.67 44.03
CA ILE A 766 22.50 29.02 44.57
C ILE A 766 22.77 28.95 46.07
N ASP A 767 22.03 28.13 46.82
CA ASP A 767 22.20 28.01 48.27
C ASP A 767 23.53 27.36 48.66
N GLU A 768 23.97 26.36 47.89
CA GLU A 768 25.28 25.72 48.08
C GLU A 768 26.42 26.69 47.74
N GLU A 769 26.31 27.41 46.62
CA GLU A 769 27.29 28.42 46.22
C GLU A 769 27.35 29.58 47.22
N VAL A 770 26.22 30.09 47.73
CA VAL A 770 26.20 31.13 48.77
C VAL A 770 26.83 30.62 50.07
N THR A 771 26.57 29.38 50.46
CA THR A 771 27.20 28.75 51.63
C THR A 771 28.73 28.65 51.45
N ASN A 772 29.17 28.20 50.28
CA ASN A 772 30.59 28.15 49.93
C ASN A 772 31.23 29.54 49.87
N LEU A 773 30.50 30.56 49.38
CA LEU A 773 30.95 31.95 49.37
C LEU A 773 31.22 32.44 50.78
N ILE A 774 30.28 32.22 51.70
CA ILE A 774 30.42 32.61 53.12
C ILE A 774 31.62 31.89 53.75
N LYS A 775 31.78 30.58 53.49
CA LYS A 775 32.91 29.79 53.97
C LYS A 775 34.26 30.37 53.51
N TYR A 776 34.41 30.62 52.20
CA TYR A 776 35.65 31.17 51.67
C TYR A 776 35.88 32.62 52.10
N GLN A 777 34.83 33.43 52.24
CA GLN A 777 34.91 34.81 52.75
C GLN A 777 35.36 34.85 54.22
N GLN A 778 34.84 33.97 55.07
CA GLN A 778 35.28 33.86 56.46
C GLN A 778 36.74 33.39 56.56
N ALA A 779 37.13 32.40 55.76
CA ALA A 779 38.52 31.93 55.70
C ALA A 779 39.48 33.02 55.18
N PHE A 780 39.09 33.77 54.15
CA PHE A 780 39.82 34.93 53.64
C PHE A 780 40.02 36.00 54.73
N ASN A 781 38.94 36.36 55.44
CA ASN A 781 38.99 37.33 56.54
C ASN A 781 39.86 36.86 57.71
N ALA A 782 39.84 35.57 58.03
CA ALA A 782 40.71 34.98 59.05
C ALA A 782 42.19 35.07 58.65
N CYS A 783 42.54 34.70 57.41
CA CYS A 783 43.90 34.86 56.88
C CYS A 783 44.35 36.33 56.86
N ALA A 784 43.47 37.26 56.47
CA ALA A 784 43.76 38.69 56.48
C ALA A 784 44.08 39.21 57.90
N ARG A 785 43.30 38.80 58.92
CA ARG A 785 43.58 39.14 60.32
C ARG A 785 44.92 38.60 60.81
N VAL A 786 45.31 37.38 60.39
CA VAL A 786 46.64 36.81 60.72
C VAL A 786 47.76 37.64 60.10
N ILE A 787 47.61 38.10 58.86
CA ILE A 787 48.57 38.99 58.21
C ILE A 787 48.64 40.34 58.95
N THR A 788 47.51 40.92 59.34
CA THR A 788 47.48 42.16 60.14
C THR A 788 48.14 42.00 61.51
N ALA A 789 47.90 40.89 62.21
CA ALA A 789 48.57 40.60 63.48
C ALA A 789 50.09 40.44 63.30
N ILE A 790 50.53 39.80 62.20
CA ILE A 790 51.94 39.69 61.83
C ILE A 790 52.54 41.06 61.50
N ASP A 791 51.83 41.92 60.78
CA ASP A 791 52.23 43.29 60.47
C ASP A 791 52.39 44.16 61.73
N GLN A 792 51.48 44.00 62.70
CA GLN A 792 51.58 44.62 64.03
C GLN A 792 52.76 44.08 64.84
N MET A 793 53.04 42.77 64.79
CA MET A 793 54.22 42.17 65.43
C MET A 793 55.53 42.65 64.78
N LEU A 794 55.58 42.74 63.44
CA LEU A 794 56.69 43.32 62.68
C LEU A 794 56.92 44.78 63.10
N SER A 795 55.86 45.59 63.10
CA SER A 795 55.91 47.00 63.52
C SER A 795 56.39 47.16 64.95
N THR A 796 55.93 46.29 65.87
CA THR A 796 56.38 46.30 67.27
C THR A 796 57.86 45.96 67.38
N VAL A 797 58.33 44.89 66.71
CA VAL A 797 59.76 44.49 66.70
C VAL A 797 60.64 45.59 66.10
N VAL A 798 60.22 46.18 64.97
CA VAL A 798 60.95 47.29 64.33
C VAL A 798 60.99 48.53 65.23
N SER A 799 59.87 48.88 65.88
CA SER A 799 59.81 50.03 66.78
C SER A 799 60.63 49.83 68.06
N SER A 800 60.74 48.59 68.56
CA SER A 800 61.47 48.26 69.80
C SER A 800 62.96 47.97 69.57
N MET A 801 63.37 47.60 68.36
CA MET A 801 64.79 47.60 67.94
C MET A 801 65.27 48.95 67.41
N GLY A 802 64.35 49.86 67.09
CA GLY A 802 64.63 51.24 66.66
C GLY A 802 64.90 52.23 67.81
N VAL A 803 64.87 51.78 69.06
CA VAL A 803 65.34 52.56 70.21
C VAL A 803 66.75 52.08 70.56
N VAL A 804 67.76 52.78 70.04
CA VAL A 804 69.12 52.81 70.58
C VAL A 804 69.28 54.07 71.40
#